data_AF-A0A933TMS8-F1
#
_entry.id   AF-A0A933TMS8-F1
#
_cell.length_a   1.000
_cell.length_b   1.000
_cell.length_c   1.000
_cell.angle_alpha   90.00
_cell.angle_beta   90.00
_cell.angle_gamma   90.00
#
_symmetry.space_group_name_H-M   'P 1'
#
loop_
_entity.id
_entity.type
_entity.pdbx_description
1 polymer ?
#
loop_
_entity_poly.entity_id
_entity_poly.type
_entity_poly.pdbx_seq_one_letter_code
_entity_poly.pdbx_strand_id
1 'polypeptide(L)'
;MDSSPGEHVDPRGSVRAFAPGSRIARVVEHEATAPMLAVAALLVALATQFSIARDMDIPFAGGGFVLAGLLFSGAAFASNRARRSETPPFALSRRWEIALLAGVIALAAFFRFYRFMEFPPGVWYDEAINGTDALWIMDHDRLTVWRQSNFGHSTLYFYLLIASFKVFGYSIFAMRLVPALAGLGAVFAFYFLARWLTGAVPALVATALLAVSRYAVTFSRISWEASLQPLLEIMAVYFFVRALETKSRIQFFLAGGSLAAGIYTYLGFRFVPFVMLFFVVYVAATEWRLLRSNIGGLVVYAASFVVVVAPLGQFAIRHQDLFLERTRAINVFREIDEKGSYDPLRSNIAATFKMMNVAGDKNGRHNLPGAPMLDSISAALLVLGAAASLWSIRSWRKGGMLGWLVLSVAPGAFTLSMENPSAIRTIGAIPPMFLLTGLAVAVLYRALAPSRTGVAVFGAIAFALVAASAGINYRDFYQRQMHSQAVYDAFQSSLTRVAELVAERAGSERVYVSGEFSHPLLEVVGRGKTYYGYSPARDLVLARGETDVLLIVDTRQFSMVPTLKRLYPHLTEDDYVDPFGRLYFKRIAIPSEDIDALHELHLTVHEGADASGRVLFSGRGVIDREWRAGDLGTSGKVTAVWEGYLWRSGIGITDELAVGAPGTVAIEIDGQPAASGVDYARASGAWPLGQHAVKITATIDRPGASTLAYTGDLGQGSAAMAADSLYGISAGERGFQVVYRDGRDFANPVIGFGHVPFAAPTDQQSTAQAVEYRAVFEAPATGEYQFVLDSGNSAQLFIDDELIVDNGGSHGPQRITGAASLEAGPHLLALQYLPLVRGDWLMFTLSPVVGWRMMDGSEVAPPSAAYAPPVLATLRPDSTWGGARQFDGLARPSAVTVRADGTAVVASGHTLGFIAPDGTLFRTADLGDGIEVSDLATAASGEIIAADRTSQTLLVLDGEGKLVRTIEGPFSSVSGIDVHGDTIYVASAYGGIVYSVPLAGGTPARLAVSDEATPNRAAQPSDIAVAPDGTLYLADFEKRRIVISRDRRTAKTATGVPGVGVLLPHAAFYKKLLLVADPLNQRVVMYDAAGKQRGVYAFPERPDGWQPVNLAAAPDGRVYVADRRGFVHRMIIDVPPDLVD
;
A
#
# COMPACT_ATOMS: atom_id res chain seq x y z
N MET A 1 3.95 102.85 61.54
CA MET A 1 2.68 102.11 61.46
C MET A 1 2.86 101.02 60.42
N ASP A 2 3.07 99.76 60.71
CA ASP A 2 3.48 98.91 61.85
C ASP A 2 3.63 97.54 61.16
N SER A 3 4.56 96.62 61.42
CA SER A 3 5.59 96.45 62.43
C SER A 3 6.46 95.26 61.93
N SER A 4 7.78 95.37 62.08
CA SER A 4 8.84 94.38 61.81
C SER A 4 8.95 93.32 62.95
N PRO A 5 10.02 92.48 63.15
CA PRO A 5 11.31 92.34 62.43
C PRO A 5 11.95 90.90 62.35
N GLY A 6 13.11 90.81 61.67
CA GLY A 6 14.21 89.84 61.90
C GLY A 6 14.39 88.77 60.81
N GLU A 7 15.57 88.44 60.27
CA GLU A 7 16.97 88.73 60.60
C GLU A 7 17.90 88.34 59.42
N HIS A 8 19.14 88.81 59.46
CA HIS A 8 20.23 88.74 58.48
C HIS A 8 20.75 87.33 58.09
N VAL A 9 21.37 87.22 56.90
CA VAL A 9 22.83 86.97 56.65
C VAL A 9 23.07 86.40 55.23
N ASP A 10 23.83 87.13 54.42
CA ASP A 10 24.64 86.68 53.26
C ASP A 10 26.04 86.24 53.77
N PRO A 11 26.74 85.27 53.15
CA PRO A 11 27.87 85.73 52.33
C PRO A 11 28.20 84.86 51.10
N ARG A 12 28.31 85.55 49.95
CA ARG A 12 29.44 85.51 48.99
C ARG A 12 29.92 84.14 48.48
N GLY A 13 29.65 83.90 47.20
CA GLY A 13 30.40 82.98 46.35
C GLY A 13 30.38 83.44 44.89
N SER A 14 31.45 84.14 44.52
CA SER A 14 31.76 84.74 43.22
C SER A 14 31.56 83.87 41.97
N VAL A 15 31.11 84.55 40.91
CA VAL A 15 31.32 84.30 39.48
C VAL A 15 32.60 83.51 39.16
N ARG A 16 32.46 82.35 38.48
CA ARG A 16 33.37 81.90 37.42
C ARG A 16 32.60 81.13 36.35
N ALA A 17 32.73 81.61 35.12
CA ALA A 17 32.21 81.00 33.90
C ALA A 17 32.78 79.59 33.67
N PHE A 18 31.93 78.67 33.19
CA PHE A 18 32.36 77.53 32.39
C PHE A 18 31.38 77.30 31.22
N ALA A 19 31.99 77.06 30.07
CA ALA A 19 31.47 77.10 28.71
C ALA A 19 30.28 76.15 28.40
N PRO A 20 29.51 76.43 27.32
CA PRO A 20 28.48 75.53 26.83
C PRO A 20 29.14 74.31 26.18
N GLY A 21 29.00 73.14 26.79
CA GLY A 21 29.54 71.91 26.22
C GLY A 21 28.81 70.67 26.71
N SER A 22 28.25 69.91 25.76
CA SER A 22 28.04 68.45 25.80
C SER A 22 26.78 67.82 26.43
N ARG A 23 25.65 68.52 26.62
CA ARG A 23 24.37 67.81 26.92
C ARG A 23 23.52 67.42 25.71
N ILE A 24 23.79 67.96 24.52
CA ILE A 24 23.05 67.61 23.29
C ILE A 24 23.70 66.41 22.57
N ALA A 25 24.99 66.16 22.75
CA ALA A 25 25.68 65.03 22.09
C ALA A 25 25.30 63.65 22.66
N ARG A 26 25.07 63.51 23.97
CA ARG A 26 24.75 62.20 24.60
C ARG A 26 23.30 61.75 24.44
N VAL A 27 22.38 62.64 24.07
CA VAL A 27 20.97 62.27 23.82
C VAL A 27 20.77 61.82 22.36
N VAL A 28 21.54 62.40 21.42
CA VAL A 28 21.47 62.04 19.99
C VAL A 28 22.19 60.72 19.69
N GLU A 29 23.29 60.38 20.40
CA GLU A 29 24.00 59.11 20.20
C GLU A 29 23.18 57.87 20.60
N HIS A 30 22.25 57.99 21.56
CA HIS A 30 21.44 56.88 22.02
C HIS A 30 20.18 56.61 21.18
N GLU A 31 19.63 57.60 20.46
CA GLU A 31 18.44 57.42 19.63
C GLU A 31 18.73 56.73 18.28
N ALA A 32 19.94 56.87 17.73
CA ALA A 32 20.31 56.29 16.43
C ALA A 32 20.75 54.79 16.49
N THR A 33 21.13 54.29 17.66
CA THR A 33 21.72 52.93 17.79
C THR A 33 20.72 51.80 17.63
N ALA A 34 19.51 51.92 18.21
CA ALA A 34 18.45 50.92 18.11
C ALA A 34 18.01 50.61 16.66
N PRO A 35 17.69 51.61 15.81
CA PRO A 35 17.31 51.35 14.42
C PRO A 35 18.45 50.76 13.59
N MET A 36 19.70 51.20 13.79
CA MET A 36 20.87 50.64 13.08
C MET A 36 21.07 49.16 13.41
N LEU A 37 21.03 48.79 14.71
CA LEU A 37 21.16 47.39 15.14
C LEU A 37 20.02 46.52 14.62
N ALA A 38 18.77 47.02 14.63
CA ALA A 38 17.61 46.28 14.15
C ALA A 38 17.70 45.98 12.64
N VAL A 39 18.10 46.98 11.84
CA VAL A 39 18.26 46.83 10.38
C VAL A 39 19.47 45.93 10.07
N ALA A 40 20.60 46.11 10.76
CA ALA A 40 21.78 45.26 10.58
C ALA A 40 21.46 43.79 10.90
N ALA A 41 20.76 43.51 12.00
CA ALA A 41 20.32 42.17 12.35
C ALA A 41 19.40 41.57 11.28
N LEU A 42 18.44 42.35 10.75
CA LEU A 42 17.56 41.91 9.67
C LEU A 42 18.36 41.56 8.40
N LEU A 43 19.30 42.41 7.99
CA LEU A 43 20.13 42.19 6.81
C LEU A 43 21.04 40.95 6.97
N VAL A 44 21.67 40.76 8.14
CA VAL A 44 22.49 39.57 8.42
C VAL A 44 21.62 38.31 8.40
N ALA A 45 20.43 38.33 9.03
CA ALA A 45 19.53 37.18 9.03
C ALA A 45 19.04 36.82 7.61
N LEU A 46 18.67 37.83 6.80
CA LEU A 46 18.26 37.64 5.42
C LEU A 46 19.40 37.11 4.54
N ALA A 47 20.62 37.68 4.66
CA ALA A 47 21.79 37.22 3.93
C ALA A 47 22.16 35.77 4.31
N THR A 48 22.09 35.43 5.60
CA THR A 48 22.34 34.08 6.09
C THR A 48 21.32 33.09 5.51
N GLN A 49 20.02 33.40 5.61
CA GLN A 49 18.96 32.53 5.10
C GLN A 49 18.99 32.42 3.57
N PHE A 50 19.31 33.49 2.85
CA PHE A 50 19.48 33.47 1.40
C PHE A 50 20.64 32.57 0.98
N SER A 51 21.72 32.55 1.76
CA SER A 51 22.88 31.70 1.52
C SER A 51 22.56 30.22 1.68
N ILE A 52 21.84 29.87 2.75
CA ILE A 52 21.32 28.51 2.97
C ILE A 52 20.41 28.09 1.80
N ALA A 53 19.48 28.95 1.39
CA ALA A 53 18.55 28.65 0.31
C ALA A 53 19.22 28.48 -1.07
N ARG A 54 20.46 28.93 -1.23
CA ARG A 54 21.26 28.80 -2.46
C ARG A 54 22.33 27.72 -2.37
N ASP A 55 22.36 26.95 -1.27
CA ASP A 55 23.37 25.95 -0.98
C ASP A 55 24.80 26.50 -1.16
N MET A 56 24.98 27.80 -0.85
CA MET A 56 26.30 28.39 -0.84
C MET A 56 27.01 27.83 0.39
N ASP A 57 28.11 27.12 0.15
CA ASP A 57 28.93 26.45 1.16
C ASP A 57 29.66 27.49 2.03
N ILE A 58 28.89 28.20 2.86
CA ILE A 58 29.40 29.19 3.79
C ILE A 58 29.72 28.46 5.09
N PRO A 59 30.99 28.34 5.49
CA PRO A 59 31.41 27.65 6.73
C PRO A 59 30.88 28.29 8.04
N PHE A 60 29.96 29.26 7.98
CA PHE A 60 29.45 30.04 9.10
C PHE A 60 27.94 30.35 9.05
N ALA A 61 27.10 29.60 8.31
CA ALA A 61 25.64 29.85 8.30
C ALA A 61 25.02 29.87 9.72
N GLY A 62 25.51 29.02 10.64
CA GLY A 62 25.14 29.09 12.06
C GLY A 62 25.64 30.35 12.78
N GLY A 63 26.87 30.81 12.47
CA GLY A 63 27.44 32.04 13.02
C GLY A 63 26.69 33.30 12.58
N GLY A 64 26.20 33.33 11.35
CA GLY A 64 25.36 34.44 10.84
C GLY A 64 24.07 34.62 11.63
N PHE A 65 23.35 33.54 11.92
CA PHE A 65 22.14 33.61 12.75
C PHE A 65 22.41 33.99 14.21
N VAL A 66 23.52 33.51 14.79
CA VAL A 66 23.94 33.91 16.13
C VAL A 66 24.24 35.41 16.18
N LEU A 67 25.01 35.92 15.22
CA LEU A 67 25.31 37.35 15.12
C LEU A 67 24.02 38.18 14.94
N ALA A 68 23.13 37.76 14.03
CA ALA A 68 21.86 38.43 13.83
C ALA A 68 21.02 38.46 15.11
N GLY A 69 20.91 37.34 15.84
CA GLY A 69 20.20 37.24 17.11
C GLY A 69 20.78 38.12 18.21
N LEU A 70 22.12 38.22 18.30
CA LEU A 70 22.82 39.10 19.24
C LEU A 70 22.58 40.58 18.92
N LEU A 71 22.75 40.99 17.66
CA LEU A 71 22.46 42.34 17.20
C LEU A 71 20.99 42.72 17.46
N PHE A 72 20.06 41.80 17.21
CA PHE A 72 18.64 42.02 17.42
C PHE A 72 18.25 42.12 18.89
N SER A 73 18.88 41.31 19.75
CA SER A 73 18.72 41.41 21.21
C SER A 73 19.25 42.75 21.71
N GLY A 74 20.38 43.23 21.17
CA GLY A 74 20.90 44.57 21.41
C GLY A 74 19.93 45.67 20.98
N ALA A 75 19.31 45.54 19.80
CA ALA A 75 18.29 46.47 19.31
C ALA A 75 17.05 46.50 20.21
N ALA A 76 16.58 45.33 20.68
CA ALA A 76 15.45 45.22 21.60
C ALA A 76 15.77 45.87 22.97
N PHE A 77 16.99 45.67 23.48
CA PHE A 77 17.46 46.30 24.71
C PHE A 77 17.54 47.83 24.58
N ALA A 78 18.17 48.33 23.52
CA ALA A 78 18.29 49.76 23.25
C ALA A 78 16.91 50.42 23.08
N SER A 79 16.00 49.78 22.35
CA SER A 79 14.62 50.25 22.14
C SER A 79 13.83 50.32 23.45
N ASN A 80 14.01 49.37 24.37
CA ASN A 80 13.35 49.39 25.67
C ASN A 80 13.93 50.46 26.60
N ARG A 81 15.24 50.73 26.53
CA ARG A 81 15.92 51.74 27.36
C ARG A 81 15.63 53.17 26.92
N ALA A 82 15.42 53.39 25.62
CA ALA A 82 15.13 54.70 25.05
C ALA A 82 13.74 55.25 25.40
N ARG A 83 12.80 54.44 25.95
CA ARG A 83 11.44 54.89 26.29
C ARG A 83 11.20 55.04 27.79
N ARG A 84 10.80 56.25 28.19
CA ARG A 84 10.08 56.54 29.45
C ARG A 84 8.57 56.81 29.26
N SER A 85 8.07 56.92 28.01
CA SER A 85 6.63 57.07 27.74
C SER A 85 6.04 55.85 27.02
N GLU A 86 4.86 55.43 27.49
CA GLU A 86 4.15 54.19 27.10
C GLU A 86 3.37 54.29 25.77
N THR A 87 3.28 55.46 25.13
CA THR A 87 2.45 55.64 23.93
C THR A 87 3.17 55.20 22.64
N PRO A 88 2.55 54.36 21.78
CA PRO A 88 3.08 54.07 20.46
C PRO A 88 3.05 55.34 19.59
N PRO A 89 4.11 55.61 18.79
CA PRO A 89 4.32 56.87 18.07
C PRO A 89 3.33 57.05 16.90
N PHE A 90 2.70 55.97 16.45
CA PHE A 90 1.64 55.98 15.44
C PHE A 90 0.59 54.91 15.76
N ALA A 91 -0.67 55.32 15.83
CA ALA A 91 -1.82 54.46 15.97
C ALA A 91 -2.59 54.42 14.64
N LEU A 92 -2.70 53.24 14.04
CA LEU A 92 -3.46 53.04 12.82
C LEU A 92 -4.94 53.29 13.10
N SER A 93 -5.60 54.13 12.29
CA SER A 93 -7.04 54.35 12.46
C SER A 93 -7.81 53.03 12.25
N ARG A 94 -8.91 52.85 12.98
CA ARG A 94 -9.74 51.64 12.89
C ARG A 94 -10.22 51.34 11.47
N ARG A 95 -10.52 52.37 10.66
CA ARG A 95 -10.94 52.21 9.25
C ARG A 95 -9.83 51.58 8.41
N TRP A 96 -8.60 52.09 8.54
CA TRP A 96 -7.43 51.54 7.84
C TRP A 96 -7.01 50.17 8.36
N GLU A 97 -7.15 49.91 9.66
CA GLU A 97 -6.91 48.58 10.25
C GLU A 97 -7.82 47.52 9.61
N ILE A 98 -9.13 47.82 9.52
CA ILE A 98 -10.11 46.93 8.88
C ILE A 98 -9.81 46.78 7.37
N ALA A 99 -9.51 47.86 6.65
CA ALA A 99 -9.23 47.81 5.22
C ALA A 99 -7.98 46.96 4.91
N LEU A 100 -6.90 47.13 5.69
CA LEU A 100 -5.68 46.33 5.52
C LEU A 100 -5.91 44.87 5.92
N LEU A 101 -6.66 44.59 6.98
CA LEU A 101 -7.04 43.22 7.33
C LEU A 101 -7.86 42.58 6.21
N ALA A 102 -8.84 43.28 5.65
CA ALA A 102 -9.61 42.80 4.51
C ALA A 102 -8.72 42.49 3.30
N GLY A 103 -7.71 43.33 3.03
CA GLY A 103 -6.69 43.06 2.01
C GLY A 103 -5.85 41.80 2.30
N VAL A 104 -5.47 41.57 3.55
CA VAL A 104 -4.75 40.35 3.97
C VAL A 104 -5.62 39.10 3.83
N ILE A 105 -6.91 39.19 4.17
CA ILE A 105 -7.87 38.10 3.98
C ILE A 105 -8.10 37.81 2.50
N ALA A 106 -8.19 38.85 1.65
CA ALA A 106 -8.26 38.68 0.20
C ALA A 106 -7.01 38.01 -0.36
N LEU A 107 -5.82 38.38 0.13
CA LEU A 107 -4.55 37.72 -0.21
C LEU A 107 -4.53 36.24 0.23
N ALA A 108 -5.00 35.95 1.45
CA ALA A 108 -5.11 34.59 1.97
C ALA A 108 -6.08 33.73 1.13
N ALA A 109 -7.19 34.32 0.70
CA ALA A 109 -8.16 33.68 -0.17
C ALA A 109 -7.57 33.42 -1.56
N PHE A 110 -6.86 34.40 -2.16
CA PHE A 110 -6.15 34.20 -3.42
C PHE A 110 -5.21 33.00 -3.37
N PHE A 111 -4.35 32.91 -2.33
CA PHE A 111 -3.42 31.79 -2.20
C PHE A 111 -4.09 30.42 -1.97
N ARG A 112 -5.35 30.37 -1.52
CA ARG A 112 -6.07 29.12 -1.27
C ARG A 112 -6.98 28.71 -2.44
N PHE A 113 -7.58 29.68 -3.14
CA PHE A 113 -8.57 29.43 -4.19
C PHE A 113 -8.05 29.67 -5.62
N TYR A 114 -6.89 30.28 -5.81
CA TYR A 114 -6.29 30.36 -7.15
C TYR A 114 -5.88 28.97 -7.64
N ARG A 115 -6.27 28.60 -8.88
CA ARG A 115 -6.08 27.26 -9.48
C ARG A 115 -6.55 26.11 -8.57
N PHE A 116 -7.66 26.32 -7.84
CA PHE A 116 -8.12 25.42 -6.76
C PHE A 116 -8.31 23.97 -7.19
N MET A 117 -8.89 23.76 -8.38
CA MET A 117 -9.14 22.42 -8.93
C MET A 117 -7.95 21.86 -9.72
N GLU A 118 -6.98 22.69 -10.08
CA GLU A 118 -5.81 22.26 -10.87
C GLU A 118 -4.63 21.84 -9.97
N PHE A 119 -4.54 22.37 -8.74
CA PHE A 119 -3.49 22.03 -7.79
C PHE A 119 -4.02 21.96 -6.35
N PRO A 120 -3.83 20.87 -5.60
CA PRO A 120 -3.06 19.65 -5.93
C PRO A 120 -3.58 18.84 -7.14
N PRO A 121 -2.69 18.13 -7.87
CA PRO A 121 -2.99 17.54 -9.18
C PRO A 121 -3.81 16.23 -9.13
N GLY A 122 -4.07 15.72 -7.92
CA GLY A 122 -4.85 14.51 -7.66
C GLY A 122 -5.28 14.46 -6.21
N VAL A 123 -6.06 13.46 -5.83
CA VAL A 123 -6.53 13.17 -4.48
C VAL A 123 -5.84 11.90 -3.98
N TRP A 124 -5.07 12.04 -2.90
CA TRP A 124 -4.39 10.90 -2.28
C TRP A 124 -5.39 9.98 -1.56
N TYR A 125 -5.08 8.70 -1.46
CA TYR A 125 -5.86 7.69 -0.73
C TYR A 125 -6.45 8.18 0.60
N ASP A 126 -5.65 8.69 1.54
CA ASP A 126 -6.13 9.17 2.85
C ASP A 126 -7.10 10.35 2.73
N GLU A 127 -6.90 11.22 1.73
CA GLU A 127 -7.82 12.33 1.43
C GLU A 127 -9.18 11.77 0.97
N ALA A 128 -9.18 10.75 0.12
CA ALA A 128 -10.39 10.09 -0.36
C ALA A 128 -11.12 9.30 0.73
N ILE A 129 -10.39 8.62 1.63
CA ILE A 129 -10.97 7.89 2.77
C ILE A 129 -11.78 8.80 3.69
N ASN A 130 -11.33 10.05 3.90
CA ASN A 130 -12.10 11.01 4.67
C ASN A 130 -13.48 11.29 4.04
N GLY A 131 -13.57 11.25 2.70
CA GLY A 131 -14.81 11.33 1.96
C GLY A 131 -15.69 10.09 2.13
N THR A 132 -15.13 8.89 1.99
CA THR A 132 -15.90 7.63 2.16
C THR A 132 -16.38 7.47 3.60
N ASP A 133 -15.63 7.92 4.60
CA ASP A 133 -16.08 7.90 5.99
C ASP A 133 -17.24 8.87 6.26
N ALA A 134 -17.23 10.04 5.61
CA ALA A 134 -18.36 10.96 5.64
C ALA A 134 -19.61 10.31 4.99
N LEU A 135 -19.46 9.65 3.85
CA LEU A 135 -20.55 8.91 3.19
C LEU A 135 -21.07 7.76 4.06
N TRP A 136 -20.18 6.97 4.66
CA TRP A 136 -20.57 5.87 5.55
C TRP A 136 -21.43 6.37 6.72
N ILE A 137 -21.06 7.49 7.35
CA ILE A 137 -21.83 8.09 8.44
C ILE A 137 -23.22 8.54 7.94
N MET A 138 -23.30 9.12 6.74
CA MET A 138 -24.59 9.50 6.12
C MET A 138 -25.48 8.30 5.84
N ASP A 139 -24.91 7.23 5.29
CA ASP A 139 -25.65 6.04 4.85
C ASP A 139 -26.22 5.23 6.03
N HIS A 140 -25.55 5.26 7.17
CA HIS A 140 -25.99 4.54 8.37
C HIS A 140 -26.82 5.40 9.33
N ASP A 141 -27.04 6.69 9.01
CA ASP A 141 -27.70 7.70 9.84
C ASP A 141 -27.30 7.63 11.33
N ARG A 142 -26.00 7.44 11.59
CA ARG A 142 -25.49 7.15 12.93
C ARG A 142 -24.40 8.14 13.31
N LEU A 143 -24.71 9.01 14.25
CA LEU A 143 -23.70 9.82 14.93
C LEU A 143 -22.73 8.90 15.68
N THR A 144 -21.45 8.99 15.33
CA THR A 144 -20.35 8.29 16.00
C THR A 144 -19.23 9.27 16.37
N VAL A 145 -18.50 8.97 17.43
CA VAL A 145 -17.32 9.74 17.88
C VAL A 145 -16.01 9.18 17.32
N TRP A 146 -16.05 7.97 16.76
CA TRP A 146 -14.89 7.23 16.25
C TRP A 146 -15.25 6.43 14.99
N ARG A 147 -14.36 6.43 14.01
CA ARG A 147 -14.40 5.56 12.82
C ARG A 147 -13.15 4.69 12.84
N GLN A 148 -13.30 3.38 12.68
CA GLN A 148 -12.18 2.42 12.76
C GLN A 148 -11.41 2.26 11.44
N SER A 149 -11.96 2.75 10.33
CA SER A 149 -11.27 2.86 9.03
C SER A 149 -9.88 3.50 9.20
N ASN A 150 -8.95 3.10 8.35
CA ASN A 150 -7.61 3.71 8.23
C ASN A 150 -6.89 3.94 9.59
N PHE A 151 -6.86 2.91 10.43
CA PHE A 151 -6.20 2.90 11.75
C PHE A 151 -6.85 3.80 12.83
N GLY A 152 -8.07 4.27 12.60
CA GLY A 152 -8.90 4.93 13.61
C GLY A 152 -8.85 6.46 13.59
N HIS A 153 -10.00 7.11 13.40
CA HIS A 153 -10.16 8.56 13.35
C HIS A 153 -11.29 9.08 14.22
N SER A 154 -11.11 10.29 14.75
CA SER A 154 -12.18 11.08 15.37
C SER A 154 -12.98 11.83 14.31
N THR A 155 -14.26 12.11 14.59
CA THR A 155 -15.26 12.29 13.52
C THR A 155 -15.68 13.73 13.24
N LEU A 156 -15.14 14.74 13.95
CA LEU A 156 -15.57 16.14 13.77
C LEU A 156 -15.36 16.62 12.32
N TYR A 157 -14.23 16.23 11.72
CA TYR A 157 -13.91 16.60 10.35
C TYR A 157 -14.92 16.03 9.35
N PHE A 158 -15.36 14.79 9.54
CA PHE A 158 -16.32 14.14 8.66
C PHE A 158 -17.69 14.81 8.70
N TYR A 159 -18.13 15.33 9.85
CA TYR A 159 -19.38 16.09 9.92
C TYR A 159 -19.32 17.41 9.11
N LEU A 160 -18.16 18.04 9.02
CA LEU A 160 -17.96 19.21 8.15
C LEU A 160 -17.98 18.82 6.67
N LEU A 161 -17.40 17.67 6.32
CA LEU A 161 -17.50 17.11 4.96
C LEU A 161 -18.95 16.77 4.60
N ILE A 162 -19.71 16.14 5.50
CA ILE A 162 -21.15 15.87 5.31
C ILE A 162 -21.91 17.17 5.05
N ALA A 163 -21.65 18.22 5.84
CA ALA A 163 -22.27 19.52 5.62
C ALA A 163 -21.90 20.09 4.25
N SER A 164 -20.65 19.97 3.82
CA SER A 164 -20.19 20.39 2.49
C SER A 164 -20.85 19.60 1.36
N PHE A 165 -20.91 18.28 1.46
CA PHE A 165 -21.57 17.41 0.47
C PHE A 165 -23.05 17.70 0.32
N LYS A 166 -23.77 17.99 1.42
CA LYS A 166 -25.19 18.37 1.38
C LYS A 166 -25.44 19.68 0.62
N VAL A 167 -24.45 20.58 0.56
CA VAL A 167 -24.61 21.90 -0.07
C VAL A 167 -24.03 21.93 -1.50
N PHE A 168 -22.90 21.28 -1.73
CA PHE A 168 -22.13 21.38 -2.98
C PHE A 168 -22.07 20.07 -3.79
N GLY A 169 -22.72 19.01 -3.30
CA GLY A 169 -22.68 17.68 -3.92
C GLY A 169 -21.37 16.93 -3.65
N TYR A 170 -21.32 15.69 -4.15
CA TYR A 170 -20.18 14.80 -3.96
C TYR A 170 -19.08 15.10 -4.99
N SER A 171 -18.11 15.92 -4.60
CA SER A 171 -17.04 16.35 -5.50
C SER A 171 -15.74 16.64 -4.75
N ILE A 172 -14.62 16.61 -5.47
CA ILE A 172 -13.31 17.02 -4.95
C ILE A 172 -13.36 18.47 -4.45
N PHE A 173 -14.13 19.35 -5.12
CA PHE A 173 -14.36 20.72 -4.69
C PHE A 173 -14.98 20.77 -3.28
N ALA A 174 -16.07 20.02 -3.06
CA ALA A 174 -16.76 20.00 -1.78
C ALA A 174 -15.87 19.48 -0.64
N MET A 175 -15.00 18.50 -0.93
CA MET A 175 -14.02 18.00 0.03
C MET A 175 -13.00 19.08 0.41
N ARG A 176 -12.36 19.69 -0.59
CA ARG A 176 -11.28 20.67 -0.39
C ARG A 176 -11.78 22.02 0.12
N LEU A 177 -13.06 22.33 0.00
CA LEU A 177 -13.62 23.57 0.52
C LEU A 177 -13.50 23.66 2.06
N VAL A 178 -13.69 22.56 2.78
CA VAL A 178 -13.59 22.50 4.25
C VAL A 178 -12.22 22.95 4.77
N PRO A 179 -11.08 22.34 4.35
CA PRO A 179 -9.75 22.79 4.78
C PRO A 179 -9.41 24.21 4.30
N ALA A 180 -9.92 24.65 3.14
CA ALA A 180 -9.69 26.00 2.63
C ALA A 180 -10.33 27.07 3.51
N LEU A 181 -11.58 26.84 3.92
CA LEU A 181 -12.29 27.69 4.86
C LEU A 181 -11.67 27.66 6.26
N ALA A 182 -11.23 26.49 6.73
CA ALA A 182 -10.50 26.36 7.99
C ALA A 182 -9.19 27.18 7.98
N GLY A 183 -8.43 27.10 6.88
CA GLY A 183 -7.21 27.88 6.68
C GLY A 183 -7.45 29.39 6.65
N LEU A 184 -8.52 29.85 5.97
CA LEU A 184 -8.89 31.27 5.96
C LEU A 184 -9.32 31.75 7.36
N GLY A 185 -10.09 30.93 8.06
CA GLY A 185 -10.47 31.15 9.46
C GLY A 185 -9.25 31.24 10.37
N ALA A 186 -8.24 30.38 10.16
CA ALA A 186 -6.99 30.40 10.92
C ALA A 186 -6.24 31.73 10.74
N VAL A 187 -6.14 32.24 9.51
CA VAL A 187 -5.52 33.56 9.22
C VAL A 187 -6.29 34.68 9.93
N PHE A 188 -7.62 34.65 9.88
CA PHE A 188 -8.46 35.65 10.54
C PHE A 188 -8.33 35.62 12.07
N ALA A 189 -8.41 34.43 12.68
CA ALA A 189 -8.25 34.25 14.13
C ALA A 189 -6.83 34.62 14.58
N PHE A 190 -5.82 34.29 13.79
CA PHE A 190 -4.42 34.62 14.04
C PHE A 190 -4.21 36.11 14.17
N TYR A 191 -4.85 36.93 13.33
CA TYR A 191 -4.75 38.39 13.42
C TYR A 191 -5.09 38.90 14.82
N PHE A 192 -6.18 38.44 15.42
CA PHE A 192 -6.59 38.90 16.75
C PHE A 192 -5.62 38.47 17.85
N LEU A 193 -5.09 37.25 17.76
CA LEU A 193 -4.07 36.75 18.68
C LEU A 193 -2.75 37.54 18.54
N ALA A 194 -2.29 37.75 17.31
CA ALA A 194 -1.10 38.53 17.03
C ALA A 194 -1.28 40.00 17.45
N ARG A 195 -2.43 40.60 17.15
CA ARG A 195 -2.76 41.99 17.50
C ARG A 195 -2.72 42.22 19.00
N TRP A 196 -3.24 41.27 19.77
CA TRP A 196 -3.19 41.29 21.22
C TRP A 196 -1.76 41.32 21.75
N LEU A 197 -0.86 40.58 21.11
CA LEU A 197 0.53 40.43 21.55
C LEU A 197 1.44 41.58 21.10
N THR A 198 1.34 41.99 19.83
CA THR A 198 2.33 42.84 19.16
C THR A 198 1.81 44.22 18.77
N GLY A 199 0.49 44.42 18.81
CA GLY A 199 -0.20 45.60 18.29
C GLY A 199 -0.65 45.44 16.83
N ALA A 200 -1.51 46.36 16.35
CA ALA A 200 -2.18 46.21 15.06
C ALA A 200 -1.22 46.17 13.85
N VAL A 201 -0.24 47.06 13.79
CA VAL A 201 0.66 47.17 12.62
C VAL A 201 1.55 45.92 12.47
N PRO A 202 2.31 45.47 13.50
CA PRO A 202 3.09 44.24 13.38
C PRO A 202 2.21 42.99 13.16
N ALA A 203 1.02 42.95 13.74
CA ALA A 203 0.09 41.85 13.54
C ALA A 203 -0.40 41.74 12.10
N LEU A 204 -0.69 42.87 11.43
CA LEU A 204 -1.06 42.86 10.00
C LEU A 204 0.06 42.25 9.14
N VAL A 205 1.32 42.62 9.39
CA VAL A 205 2.48 42.07 8.66
C VAL A 205 2.63 40.57 8.94
N ALA A 206 2.59 40.15 10.20
CA ALA A 206 2.71 38.74 10.57
C ALA A 206 1.57 37.88 9.97
N THR A 207 0.35 38.43 9.96
CA THR A 207 -0.82 37.77 9.36
C THR A 207 -0.68 37.69 7.84
N ALA A 208 -0.14 38.73 7.19
CA ALA A 208 0.14 38.70 5.76
C ALA A 208 1.20 37.66 5.38
N LEU A 209 2.25 37.47 6.21
CA LEU A 209 3.24 36.40 6.01
C LEU A 209 2.61 35.00 6.18
N LEU A 210 1.75 34.81 7.19
CA LEU A 210 0.99 33.57 7.36
C LEU A 210 0.03 33.33 6.18
N ALA A 211 -0.61 34.37 5.68
CA ALA A 211 -1.59 34.29 4.59
C ALA A 211 -1.00 33.68 3.31
N VAL A 212 0.26 34.02 3.00
CA VAL A 212 0.99 33.56 1.80
C VAL A 212 1.91 32.36 2.05
N SER A 213 2.03 31.91 3.31
CA SER A 213 2.92 30.81 3.68
C SER A 213 2.57 29.53 2.94
N ARG A 214 3.51 29.01 2.13
CA ARG A 214 3.37 27.73 1.45
C ARG A 214 2.98 26.61 2.42
N TYR A 215 3.61 26.55 3.58
CA TYR A 215 3.31 25.54 4.60
C TYR A 215 1.82 25.60 5.02
N ALA A 216 1.30 26.80 5.33
CA ALA A 216 -0.11 26.95 5.71
C ALA A 216 -1.08 26.75 4.52
N VAL A 217 -0.66 27.11 3.31
CA VAL A 217 -1.48 26.97 2.09
C VAL A 217 -1.62 25.51 1.68
N THR A 218 -0.54 24.71 1.71
CA THR A 218 -0.58 23.28 1.36
C THR A 218 -1.66 22.54 2.17
N PHE A 219 -1.62 22.64 3.50
CA PHE A 219 -2.56 21.93 4.38
C PHE A 219 -3.96 22.55 4.45
N SER A 220 -4.19 23.69 3.78
CA SER A 220 -5.54 24.24 3.59
C SER A 220 -6.12 23.94 2.21
N ARG A 221 -5.44 23.15 1.38
CA ARG A 221 -5.92 22.72 0.05
C ARG A 221 -6.07 21.20 -0.10
N ILE A 222 -5.72 20.44 0.94
CA ILE A 222 -5.85 18.98 0.98
C ILE A 222 -6.89 18.63 2.03
N SER A 223 -7.84 17.76 1.69
CA SER A 223 -8.96 17.34 2.55
C SER A 223 -8.55 16.35 3.66
N TRP A 224 -7.64 16.79 4.54
CA TRP A 224 -7.23 16.09 5.76
C TRP A 224 -7.79 16.72 7.03
N GLU A 225 -8.06 15.89 8.03
CA GLU A 225 -8.50 16.31 9.36
C GLU A 225 -7.51 17.24 10.07
N ALA A 226 -6.21 17.11 9.75
CA ALA A 226 -5.14 17.96 10.26
C ALA A 226 -5.32 19.45 9.91
N SER A 227 -6.05 19.75 8.82
CA SER A 227 -6.29 21.12 8.36
C SER A 227 -7.01 22.01 9.39
N LEU A 228 -7.81 21.42 10.29
CA LEU A 228 -8.51 22.14 11.36
C LEU A 228 -7.61 22.54 12.52
N GLN A 229 -6.46 21.87 12.69
CA GLN A 229 -5.62 22.05 13.86
C GLN A 229 -5.16 23.51 14.04
N PRO A 230 -4.59 24.21 13.04
CA PRO A 230 -4.15 25.59 13.22
C PRO A 230 -5.27 26.51 13.72
N LEU A 231 -6.48 26.41 13.16
CA LEU A 231 -7.62 27.24 13.55
C LEU A 231 -8.02 26.98 15.01
N LEU A 232 -8.26 25.71 15.37
CA LEU A 232 -8.74 25.35 16.71
C LEU A 232 -7.68 25.62 17.78
N GLU A 233 -6.40 25.43 17.46
CA GLU A 233 -5.28 25.74 18.34
C GLU A 233 -5.14 27.25 18.56
N ILE A 234 -5.24 28.07 17.50
CA ILE A 234 -5.26 29.53 17.61
C ILE A 234 -6.44 29.99 18.46
N MET A 235 -7.65 29.44 18.23
CA MET A 235 -8.83 29.80 18.99
C MET A 235 -8.69 29.44 20.47
N ALA A 236 -8.18 28.24 20.79
CA ALA A 236 -7.94 27.80 22.16
C ALA A 236 -7.00 28.76 22.90
N VAL A 237 -5.86 29.10 22.29
CA VAL A 237 -4.89 30.03 22.88
C VAL A 237 -5.46 31.44 22.95
N TYR A 238 -6.06 31.94 21.86
CA TYR A 238 -6.62 33.30 21.78
C TYR A 238 -7.69 33.56 22.85
N PHE A 239 -8.67 32.67 22.96
CA PHE A 239 -9.71 32.83 23.97
C PHE A 239 -9.15 32.67 25.38
N PHE A 240 -8.19 31.76 25.59
CA PHE A 240 -7.56 31.58 26.90
C PHE A 240 -6.82 32.84 27.37
N VAL A 241 -5.94 33.40 26.52
CA VAL A 241 -5.17 34.60 26.89
C VAL A 241 -6.07 35.83 27.05
N ARG A 242 -7.10 35.97 26.22
CA ARG A 242 -8.08 37.06 26.33
C ARG A 242 -8.96 36.91 27.57
N ALA A 243 -9.28 35.67 27.97
CA ALA A 243 -10.06 35.39 29.16
C ALA A 243 -9.30 35.76 30.44
N LEU A 244 -7.98 35.50 30.49
CA LEU A 244 -7.14 35.88 31.62
C LEU A 244 -7.14 37.40 31.86
N GLU A 245 -7.20 38.20 30.79
CA GLU A 245 -7.24 39.66 30.87
C GLU A 245 -8.61 40.23 31.19
N THR A 246 -9.65 39.72 30.49
CA THR A 246 -11.01 40.25 30.60
C THR A 246 -11.81 39.62 31.74
N LYS A 247 -11.30 38.54 32.33
CA LYS A 247 -11.99 37.68 33.32
C LYS A 247 -13.33 37.11 32.79
N SER A 248 -13.48 37.03 31.47
CA SER A 248 -14.72 36.58 30.83
C SER A 248 -14.88 35.06 30.92
N ARG A 249 -15.93 34.60 31.62
CA ARG A 249 -16.28 33.18 31.71
C ARG A 249 -16.63 32.58 30.35
N ILE A 250 -17.24 33.34 29.45
CA ILE A 250 -17.57 32.90 28.09
C ILE A 250 -16.29 32.62 27.32
N GLN A 251 -15.26 33.47 27.44
CA GLN A 251 -13.99 33.23 26.76
C GLN A 251 -13.25 32.01 27.34
N PHE A 252 -13.31 31.78 28.66
CA PHE A 252 -12.80 30.54 29.24
C PHE A 252 -13.55 29.31 28.70
N PHE A 253 -14.88 29.39 28.57
CA PHE A 253 -15.69 28.33 27.96
C PHE A 253 -15.29 28.09 26.50
N LEU A 254 -15.17 29.14 25.68
CA LEU A 254 -14.76 29.02 24.29
C LEU A 254 -13.33 28.46 24.14
N ALA A 255 -12.42 28.80 25.06
CA ALA A 255 -11.08 28.24 25.08
C ALA A 255 -11.08 26.73 25.37
N GLY A 256 -11.83 26.29 26.38
CA GLY A 256 -11.96 24.87 26.74
C GLY A 256 -12.66 24.06 25.66
N GLY A 257 -13.74 24.61 25.11
CA GLY A 257 -14.48 24.02 24.00
C GLY A 257 -13.66 23.92 22.71
N SER A 258 -12.86 24.95 22.37
CA SER A 258 -11.97 24.90 21.18
C SER A 258 -10.87 23.85 21.35
N LEU A 259 -10.29 23.74 22.55
CA LEU A 259 -9.32 22.68 22.87
C LEU A 259 -9.95 21.29 22.73
N ALA A 260 -11.14 21.08 23.29
CA ALA A 260 -11.83 19.80 23.19
C ALA A 260 -12.25 19.46 21.76
N ALA A 261 -12.77 20.44 21.00
CA ALA A 261 -13.14 20.25 19.60
C ALA A 261 -11.94 19.80 18.75
N GLY A 262 -10.74 20.36 19.01
CA GLY A 262 -9.55 19.92 18.30
C GLY A 262 -9.14 18.47 18.57
N ILE A 263 -9.45 17.91 19.75
CA ILE A 263 -9.22 16.49 20.04
C ILE A 263 -10.07 15.57 19.16
N TYR A 264 -11.22 16.05 18.65
CA TYR A 264 -12.05 15.32 17.70
C TYR A 264 -11.59 15.43 16.24
N THR A 265 -10.46 16.08 15.97
CA THR A 265 -9.94 16.27 14.60
C THR A 265 -8.80 15.30 14.33
N TYR A 266 -7.57 15.74 14.53
CA TYR A 266 -6.36 15.03 14.14
C TYR A 266 -5.61 14.48 15.35
N LEU A 267 -4.95 13.34 15.15
CA LEU A 267 -4.12 12.68 16.17
C LEU A 267 -3.05 13.62 16.73
N GLY A 268 -2.41 14.45 15.89
CA GLY A 268 -1.40 15.41 16.33
C GLY A 268 -1.93 16.48 17.27
N PHE A 269 -3.24 16.79 17.21
CA PHE A 269 -3.87 17.75 18.13
C PHE A 269 -3.85 17.27 19.59
N ARG A 270 -3.66 15.97 19.84
CA ARG A 270 -3.52 15.42 21.20
C ARG A 270 -2.31 15.98 21.96
N PHE A 271 -1.38 16.67 21.28
CA PHE A 271 -0.30 17.40 21.93
C PHE A 271 -0.67 18.81 22.41
N VAL A 272 -1.72 19.42 21.86
CA VAL A 272 -2.16 20.78 22.20
C VAL A 272 -2.62 20.92 23.66
N PRO A 273 -3.25 19.92 24.31
CA PRO A 273 -3.47 19.96 25.76
C PRO A 273 -2.19 20.18 26.57
N PHE A 274 -1.03 19.66 26.14
CA PHE A 274 0.25 19.92 26.80
C PHE A 274 0.75 21.35 26.55
N VAL A 275 0.48 21.92 25.37
CA VAL A 275 0.72 23.35 25.11
C VAL A 275 -0.11 24.22 26.06
N MET A 276 -1.40 23.92 26.22
CA MET A 276 -2.28 24.68 27.11
C MET A 276 -1.90 24.50 28.58
N LEU A 277 -1.53 23.29 28.99
CA LEU A 277 -0.99 23.02 30.32
C LEU A 277 0.30 23.80 30.56
N PHE A 278 1.20 23.83 29.58
CA PHE A 278 2.40 24.65 29.63
C PHE A 278 2.05 26.14 29.82
N PHE A 279 1.09 26.70 29.09
CA PHE A 279 0.65 28.08 29.32
C PHE A 279 0.15 28.32 30.74
N VAL A 280 -0.68 27.41 31.29
CA VAL A 280 -1.16 27.51 32.68
C VAL A 280 0.01 27.50 33.67
N VAL A 281 0.92 26.53 33.56
CA VAL A 281 2.07 26.37 34.45
C VAL A 281 3.03 27.55 34.32
N TYR A 282 3.30 27.99 33.10
CA TYR A 282 4.22 29.07 32.82
C TYR A 282 3.68 30.42 33.30
N VAL A 283 2.38 30.68 33.14
CA VAL A 283 1.70 31.84 33.75
C VAL A 283 1.70 31.72 35.28
N ALA A 284 1.52 30.52 35.85
CA ALA A 284 1.63 30.32 37.30
C ALA A 284 3.02 30.70 37.83
N ALA A 285 4.07 30.28 37.12
CA ALA A 285 5.46 30.49 37.51
C ALA A 285 5.93 31.94 37.35
N THR A 286 5.38 32.68 36.39
CA THR A 286 5.81 34.05 36.06
C THR A 286 4.86 35.13 36.58
N GLU A 287 3.55 34.85 36.64
CA GLU A 287 2.48 35.78 36.98
C GLU A 287 1.39 35.13 37.86
N TRP A 288 1.78 34.48 38.96
CA TRP A 288 0.88 33.70 39.81
C TRP A 288 -0.40 34.45 40.25
N ARG A 289 -0.30 35.78 40.47
CA ARG A 289 -1.43 36.63 40.87
C ARG A 289 -2.50 36.72 39.79
N LEU A 290 -2.09 36.80 38.51
CA LEU A 290 -2.99 36.80 37.37
C LEU A 290 -3.80 35.50 37.34
N LEU A 291 -3.12 34.37 37.51
CA LEU A 291 -3.75 33.05 37.52
C LEU A 291 -4.73 32.89 38.71
N ARG A 292 -4.29 33.24 39.94
CA ARG A 292 -5.15 33.17 41.13
C ARG A 292 -6.40 34.02 40.99
N SER A 293 -6.29 35.20 40.39
CA SER A 293 -7.44 36.09 40.17
C SER A 293 -8.48 35.54 39.17
N ASN A 294 -8.13 34.49 38.43
CA ASN A 294 -8.94 33.87 37.38
C ASN A 294 -9.37 32.43 37.70
N ILE A 295 -9.22 31.96 38.95
CA ILE A 295 -9.45 30.54 39.30
C ILE A 295 -10.86 30.04 38.91
N GLY A 296 -11.90 30.85 39.14
CA GLY A 296 -13.27 30.51 38.73
C GLY A 296 -13.43 30.39 37.21
N GLY A 297 -12.67 31.17 36.44
CA GLY A 297 -12.61 31.06 34.98
C GLY A 297 -11.89 29.79 34.52
N LEU A 298 -10.79 29.42 35.18
CA LEU A 298 -10.06 28.18 34.92
C LEU A 298 -10.94 26.94 35.18
N VAL A 299 -11.82 26.98 36.19
CA VAL A 299 -12.83 25.93 36.42
C VAL A 299 -13.81 25.85 35.25
N VAL A 300 -14.29 26.98 34.72
CA VAL A 300 -15.17 26.99 33.54
C VAL A 300 -14.46 26.44 32.30
N TYR A 301 -13.20 26.79 32.11
CA TYR A 301 -12.36 26.25 31.04
C TYR A 301 -12.22 24.73 31.14
N ALA A 302 -11.86 24.21 32.32
CA ALA A 302 -11.71 22.78 32.56
C ALA A 302 -13.05 22.03 32.40
N ALA A 303 -14.14 22.57 32.95
CA ALA A 303 -15.48 21.99 32.83
C ALA A 303 -15.94 21.95 31.37
N SER A 304 -15.73 23.03 30.61
CA SER A 304 -16.04 23.06 29.17
C SER A 304 -15.27 21.99 28.40
N PHE A 305 -13.95 21.87 28.65
CA PHE A 305 -13.12 20.83 28.03
C PHE A 305 -13.66 19.42 28.34
N VAL A 306 -13.91 19.13 29.62
CA VAL A 306 -14.40 17.81 30.07
C VAL A 306 -15.76 17.49 29.44
N VAL A 307 -16.72 18.43 29.44
CA VAL A 307 -18.06 18.19 28.90
C VAL A 307 -18.02 17.90 27.40
N VAL A 308 -17.24 18.69 26.63
CA VAL A 308 -17.18 18.52 25.17
C VAL A 308 -16.39 17.25 24.80
N VAL A 309 -15.31 16.93 25.51
CA VAL A 309 -14.49 15.73 25.24
C VAL A 309 -15.12 14.44 25.78
N ALA A 310 -16.13 14.52 26.66
CA ALA A 310 -16.65 13.37 27.39
C ALA A 310 -17.04 12.16 26.50
N PRO A 311 -17.77 12.34 25.36
CA PRO A 311 -18.12 11.23 24.49
C PRO A 311 -16.91 10.47 23.93
N LEU A 312 -15.91 11.18 23.40
CA LEU A 312 -14.67 10.56 22.92
C LEU A 312 -13.81 10.01 24.07
N GLY A 313 -13.79 10.68 25.21
CA GLY A 313 -13.11 10.20 26.42
C GLY A 313 -13.71 8.87 26.93
N GLN A 314 -15.04 8.75 26.93
CA GLN A 314 -15.74 7.52 27.27
C GLN A 314 -15.38 6.39 26.29
N PHE A 315 -15.33 6.68 24.98
CA PHE A 315 -14.88 5.72 23.98
C PHE A 315 -13.44 5.29 24.22
N ALA A 316 -12.52 6.24 24.42
CA ALA A 316 -11.10 5.98 24.65
C ALA A 316 -10.86 5.11 25.91
N ILE A 317 -11.65 5.28 26.97
CA ILE A 317 -11.57 4.47 28.19
C ILE A 317 -12.10 3.04 27.94
N ARG A 318 -13.18 2.88 27.18
CA ARG A 318 -13.79 1.57 26.92
C ARG A 318 -13.07 0.75 25.85
N HIS A 319 -12.39 1.42 24.92
CA HIS A 319 -11.75 0.83 23.75
C HIS A 319 -10.31 1.32 23.62
N GLN A 320 -9.52 1.15 24.69
CA GLN A 320 -8.16 1.67 24.76
C GLN A 320 -7.25 1.16 23.64
N ASP A 321 -7.36 -0.12 23.28
CA ASP A 321 -6.52 -0.71 22.24
C ASP A 321 -6.79 -0.10 20.87
N LEU A 322 -8.07 0.09 20.51
CA LEU A 322 -8.46 0.75 19.26
C LEU A 322 -8.03 2.23 19.24
N PHE A 323 -8.18 2.94 20.36
CA PHE A 323 -7.85 4.36 20.44
C PHE A 323 -6.34 4.65 20.39
N LEU A 324 -5.51 3.70 20.85
CA LEU A 324 -4.04 3.81 20.93
C LEU A 324 -3.30 3.05 19.82
N GLU A 325 -4.00 2.26 19.00
CA GLU A 325 -3.44 1.43 17.92
C GLU A 325 -2.42 2.20 17.08
N ARG A 326 -2.85 3.32 16.47
CA ARG A 326 -1.97 4.15 15.64
C ARG A 326 -0.80 4.70 16.43
N THR A 327 -1.01 5.26 17.62
CA THR A 327 0.08 5.80 18.46
C THR A 327 1.15 4.76 18.80
N ARG A 328 0.76 3.51 19.02
CA ARG A 328 1.70 2.40 19.25
C ARG A 328 2.49 2.03 17.98
N ALA A 329 1.90 2.18 16.81
CA ALA A 329 2.51 1.82 15.53
C ALA A 329 3.55 2.84 15.00
N ILE A 330 3.34 4.14 15.22
CA ILE A 330 4.13 5.22 14.60
C ILE A 330 5.03 6.00 15.57
N ASN A 331 5.52 5.35 16.64
CA ASN A 331 6.42 5.96 17.61
C ASN A 331 7.90 5.57 17.36
N VAL A 332 8.80 6.52 17.62
CA VAL A 332 10.25 6.32 17.51
C VAL A 332 10.81 5.36 18.56
N PHE A 333 10.12 5.18 19.69
CA PHE A 333 10.60 4.33 20.78
C PHE A 333 10.74 2.87 20.36
N ARG A 334 9.88 2.39 19.45
CA ARG A 334 10.06 1.09 18.82
C ARG A 334 11.40 0.95 18.09
N GLU A 335 11.82 1.95 17.32
CA GLU A 335 13.12 1.94 16.63
C GLU A 335 14.31 2.03 17.60
N ILE A 336 14.12 2.71 18.74
CA ILE A 336 15.12 2.78 19.82
C ILE A 336 15.30 1.39 20.44
N ASP A 337 14.21 0.70 20.74
CA ASP A 337 14.22 -0.64 21.31
C ASP A 337 14.79 -1.66 20.31
N GLU A 338 14.40 -1.58 19.04
CA GLU A 338 14.90 -2.44 17.96
C GLU A 338 16.40 -2.25 17.69
N LYS A 339 16.92 -1.02 17.76
CA LYS A 339 18.33 -0.70 17.48
C LYS A 339 19.23 -0.65 18.71
N GLY A 340 18.65 -0.64 19.92
CA GLY A 340 19.38 -0.41 21.16
C GLY A 340 20.10 0.96 21.24
N SER A 341 19.62 1.98 20.51
CA SER A 341 20.28 3.30 20.41
C SER A 341 19.26 4.45 20.34
N TYR A 342 19.64 5.61 20.89
CA TYR A 342 18.88 6.86 20.82
C TYR A 342 19.11 7.66 19.52
N ASP A 343 19.93 7.16 18.60
CA ASP A 343 20.22 7.85 17.35
C ASP A 343 18.98 8.17 16.50
N PRO A 344 17.93 7.31 16.41
CA PRO A 344 16.66 7.66 15.77
C PRO A 344 16.07 8.96 16.33
N LEU A 345 15.95 9.08 17.66
CA LEU A 345 15.41 10.28 18.31
C LEU A 345 16.29 11.51 18.07
N ARG A 346 17.62 11.38 18.18
CA ARG A 346 18.56 12.49 17.92
C ARG A 346 18.44 13.00 16.49
N SER A 347 18.35 12.08 15.53
CA SER A 347 18.20 12.39 14.11
C SER A 347 16.87 13.10 13.83
N ASN A 348 15.78 12.65 14.46
CA ASN A 348 14.45 13.26 14.32
C ASN A 348 14.39 14.67 14.89
N ILE A 349 14.98 14.89 16.08
CA ILE A 349 15.09 16.22 16.68
C ILE A 349 15.85 17.15 15.72
N ALA A 350 17.03 16.71 15.24
CA ALA A 350 17.84 17.51 14.33
C ALA A 350 17.10 17.82 13.00
N ALA A 351 16.44 16.83 12.40
CA ALA A 351 15.65 16.99 11.18
C ALA A 351 14.49 17.98 11.39
N THR A 352 13.76 17.83 12.49
CA THR A 352 12.60 18.68 12.83
C THR A 352 12.97 20.16 12.97
N PHE A 353 14.08 20.47 13.65
CA PHE A 353 14.55 21.85 13.78
C PHE A 353 15.12 22.41 12.46
N LYS A 354 15.84 21.60 11.69
CA LYS A 354 16.35 21.99 10.36
C LYS A 354 15.22 22.22 9.35
N MET A 355 14.07 21.57 9.54
CA MET A 355 12.96 21.57 8.59
C MET A 355 12.48 22.97 8.19
N MET A 356 12.51 23.93 9.12
CA MET A 356 11.97 25.27 8.89
C MET A 356 12.87 26.14 8.01
N ASN A 357 14.19 26.02 8.16
CA ASN A 357 15.16 26.95 7.58
C ASN A 357 16.10 26.30 6.55
N VAL A 358 16.32 24.98 6.60
CA VAL A 358 17.41 24.32 5.86
C VAL A 358 16.88 23.24 4.91
N ALA A 359 16.27 22.18 5.43
CA ALA A 359 15.86 21.02 4.64
C ALA A 359 14.53 20.49 5.14
N GLY A 360 13.46 20.76 4.39
CA GLY A 360 12.09 20.47 4.79
C GLY A 360 11.63 19.04 4.53
N ASP A 361 10.33 18.81 4.70
CA ASP A 361 9.68 17.54 4.39
C ASP A 361 9.95 17.14 2.93
N LYS A 362 10.26 15.86 2.72
CA LYS A 362 10.57 15.27 1.41
C LYS A 362 9.33 14.75 0.69
N ASN A 363 8.21 14.61 1.37
CA ASN A 363 6.96 14.16 0.79
C ASN A 363 6.37 15.23 -0.12
N GLY A 364 6.21 14.90 -1.41
CA GLY A 364 5.67 15.80 -2.44
C GLY A 364 4.26 16.33 -2.12
N ARG A 365 3.47 15.61 -1.31
CA ARG A 365 2.16 16.08 -0.83
C ARG A 365 2.26 17.25 0.14
N HIS A 366 3.33 17.29 0.93
CA HIS A 366 3.47 18.25 2.03
C HIS A 366 4.27 19.48 1.63
N ASN A 367 5.16 19.33 0.64
CA ASN A 367 6.16 20.34 0.32
C ASN A 367 6.76 20.12 -1.08
N LEU A 368 7.49 21.12 -1.59
CA LEU A 368 8.48 20.85 -2.64
C LEU A 368 9.59 20.00 -2.01
N PRO A 369 9.82 18.75 -2.45
CA PRO A 369 10.66 17.80 -1.74
C PRO A 369 12.01 18.37 -1.29
N GLY A 370 12.24 18.37 0.03
CA GLY A 370 13.50 18.81 0.64
C GLY A 370 13.70 20.32 0.78
N ALA A 371 12.88 21.17 0.15
CA ALA A 371 12.96 22.62 0.32
C ALA A 371 12.57 23.04 1.76
N PRO A 372 13.12 24.13 2.35
CA PRO A 372 12.70 24.61 3.66
C PRO A 372 11.18 24.85 3.76
N MET A 373 10.57 24.59 4.92
CA MET A 373 9.12 24.78 5.09
C MET A 373 8.72 26.27 5.09
N LEU A 374 9.61 27.16 5.54
CA LEU A 374 9.40 28.60 5.52
C LEU A 374 10.15 29.24 4.35
N ASP A 375 9.56 30.28 3.76
CA ASP A 375 10.27 31.15 2.83
C ASP A 375 11.41 31.91 3.52
N SER A 376 12.38 32.40 2.74
CA SER A 376 13.58 33.03 3.29
C SER A 376 13.30 34.25 4.18
N ILE A 377 12.18 34.96 3.97
CA ILE A 377 11.81 36.12 4.80
C ILE A 377 11.26 35.65 6.14
N SER A 378 10.26 34.78 6.11
CA SER A 378 9.62 34.23 7.31
C SER A 378 10.63 33.45 8.17
N ALA A 379 11.52 32.68 7.54
CA ALA A 379 12.57 31.92 8.18
C ALA A 379 13.60 32.80 8.92
N ALA A 380 14.02 33.93 8.31
CA ALA A 380 14.91 34.90 8.95
C ALA A 380 14.23 35.61 10.13
N LEU A 381 12.98 36.05 9.95
CA LEU A 381 12.21 36.70 11.01
C LEU A 381 11.90 35.77 12.17
N LEU A 382 11.71 34.46 11.93
CA LEU A 382 11.51 33.46 12.97
C LEU A 382 12.71 33.42 13.93
N VAL A 383 13.94 33.40 13.40
CA VAL A 383 15.17 33.38 14.20
C VAL A 383 15.28 34.65 15.06
N LEU A 384 15.02 35.81 14.47
CA LEU A 384 15.03 37.09 15.20
C LEU A 384 13.95 37.14 16.30
N GLY A 385 12.77 36.60 15.99
CA GLY A 385 11.65 36.49 16.91
C GLY A 385 11.95 35.56 18.08
N ALA A 386 12.56 34.40 17.80
CA ALA A 386 13.01 33.45 18.80
C ALA A 386 14.09 34.08 19.72
N ALA A 387 15.05 34.83 19.17
CA ALA A 387 16.05 35.56 19.95
C ALA A 387 15.41 36.62 20.86
N ALA A 388 14.46 37.41 20.33
CA ALA A 388 13.73 38.40 21.12
C ALA A 388 12.85 37.77 22.22
N SER A 389 12.29 36.59 21.95
CA SER A 389 11.54 35.80 22.92
C SER A 389 12.44 35.26 24.04
N LEU A 390 13.60 34.69 23.69
CA LEU A 390 14.62 34.22 24.65
C LEU A 390 15.10 35.35 25.57
N TRP A 391 15.34 36.54 25.01
CA TRP A 391 15.69 37.71 25.80
C TRP A 391 14.58 38.10 26.80
N SER A 392 13.33 37.84 26.43
CA SER A 392 12.14 38.16 27.23
C SER A 392 11.50 36.90 27.86
N ILE A 393 12.28 35.86 28.15
CA ILE A 393 11.80 34.54 28.62
C ILE A 393 11.15 34.56 30.01
N ARG A 394 11.12 35.71 30.70
CA ARG A 394 10.34 35.89 31.94
C ARG A 394 8.95 36.48 31.68
N SER A 395 8.71 37.02 30.50
CA SER A 395 7.39 37.50 30.10
C SER A 395 6.56 36.33 29.62
N TRP A 396 5.48 36.02 30.34
CA TRP A 396 4.59 34.92 29.98
C TRP A 396 4.05 35.02 28.55
N ARG A 397 3.84 36.25 28.06
CA ARG A 397 3.35 36.52 26.71
C ARG A 397 4.37 36.21 25.62
N LYS A 398 5.64 36.60 25.83
CA LYS A 398 6.71 36.45 24.84
C LYS A 398 7.36 35.08 24.94
N GLY A 399 7.84 34.70 26.12
CA GLY A 399 8.48 33.41 26.35
C GLY A 399 7.53 32.22 26.14
N GLY A 400 6.22 32.41 26.35
CA GLY A 400 5.21 31.38 26.13
C GLY A 400 5.14 30.94 24.67
N MET A 401 5.43 31.83 23.71
CA MET A 401 5.44 31.49 22.28
C MET A 401 6.57 30.53 21.91
N LEU A 402 7.72 30.67 22.55
CA LEU A 402 8.86 29.80 22.29
C LEU A 402 8.61 28.40 22.88
N GLY A 403 8.07 28.33 24.10
CA GLY A 403 7.66 27.05 24.68
C GLY A 403 6.54 26.38 23.87
N TRP A 404 5.60 27.17 23.36
CA TRP A 404 4.57 26.69 22.42
C TRP A 404 5.21 26.11 21.16
N LEU A 405 6.14 26.82 20.50
CA LEU A 405 6.84 26.29 19.33
C LEU A 405 7.55 24.95 19.63
N VAL A 406 8.29 24.86 20.73
CA VAL A 406 9.02 23.64 21.12
C VAL A 406 8.07 22.46 21.33
N LEU A 407 6.93 22.67 21.98
CA LEU A 407 5.94 21.62 22.19
C LEU A 407 5.21 21.23 20.89
N SER A 408 4.92 22.19 20.02
CA SER A 408 4.23 21.93 18.76
C SER A 408 5.10 21.23 17.71
N VAL A 409 6.43 21.23 17.85
CA VAL A 409 7.33 20.43 17.00
C VAL A 409 7.63 19.03 17.56
N ALA A 410 7.32 18.78 18.83
CA ALA A 410 7.56 17.50 19.50
C ALA A 410 6.93 16.27 18.81
N PRO A 411 5.72 16.33 18.21
CA PRO A 411 5.17 15.19 17.49
C PRO A 411 6.02 14.76 16.29
N GLY A 412 6.72 15.71 15.64
CA GLY A 412 7.72 15.41 14.62
C GLY A 412 8.92 14.67 15.21
N ALA A 413 9.44 15.12 16.34
CA ALA A 413 10.57 14.44 17.00
C ALA A 413 10.27 12.98 17.43
N PHE A 414 9.01 12.68 17.78
CA PHE A 414 8.61 11.37 18.32
C PHE A 414 8.04 10.38 17.29
N THR A 415 7.92 10.78 16.02
CA THR A 415 7.46 9.87 14.95
C THR A 415 8.59 8.99 14.39
N LEU A 416 8.27 8.06 13.49
CA LEU A 416 9.25 7.17 12.87
C LEU A 416 10.28 7.95 12.04
N SER A 417 11.53 7.49 12.05
CA SER A 417 12.66 8.16 11.40
C SER A 417 12.48 8.27 9.88
N MET A 418 11.83 7.28 9.26
CA MET A 418 11.53 7.28 7.83
C MET A 418 10.52 8.35 7.40
N GLU A 419 9.64 8.80 8.31
CA GLU A 419 8.66 9.85 8.04
C GLU A 419 9.23 11.26 8.29
N ASN A 420 10.44 11.36 8.85
CA ASN A 420 11.02 12.63 9.26
C ASN A 420 12.01 13.23 8.24
N PRO A 421 12.06 14.56 8.11
CA PRO A 421 11.23 15.54 8.82
C PRO A 421 9.79 15.56 8.29
N SER A 422 8.80 15.73 9.20
CA SER A 422 7.37 15.65 8.84
C SER A 422 6.60 16.95 9.08
N ALA A 423 6.09 17.54 8.01
CA ALA A 423 5.29 18.76 8.06
C ALA A 423 3.90 18.51 8.65
N ILE A 424 3.21 17.43 8.27
CA ILE A 424 1.86 17.15 8.81
C ILE A 424 1.90 16.92 10.33
N ARG A 425 2.98 16.33 10.86
CA ARG A 425 3.14 16.09 12.31
C ARG A 425 3.43 17.38 13.08
N THR A 426 4.03 18.36 12.43
CA THR A 426 4.42 19.63 13.05
C THR A 426 3.51 20.79 12.63
N ILE A 427 2.33 20.51 12.09
CA ILE A 427 1.38 21.53 11.60
C ILE A 427 0.96 22.52 12.70
N GLY A 428 0.91 22.07 13.96
CA GLY A 428 0.66 22.94 15.13
C GLY A 428 1.76 23.96 15.40
N ALA A 429 2.93 23.86 14.75
CA ALA A 429 3.99 24.85 14.87
C ALA A 429 3.69 26.11 14.04
N ILE A 430 2.75 26.06 13.09
CA ILE A 430 2.44 27.20 12.21
C ILE A 430 2.08 28.45 13.03
N PRO A 431 1.11 28.44 13.97
CA PRO A 431 0.78 29.63 14.73
C PRO A 431 1.95 30.23 15.54
N PRO A 432 2.67 29.48 16.40
CA PRO A 432 3.76 30.07 17.20
C PRO A 432 4.92 30.56 16.33
N MET A 433 5.22 29.91 15.19
CA MET A 433 6.24 30.42 14.26
C MET A 433 5.90 31.82 13.76
N PHE A 434 4.69 32.02 13.24
CA PHE A 434 4.29 33.33 12.73
C PHE A 434 4.08 34.36 13.84
N LEU A 435 3.70 33.95 15.06
CA LEU A 435 3.71 34.87 16.20
C LEU A 435 5.14 35.36 16.51
N LEU A 436 6.15 34.48 16.48
CA LEU A 436 7.55 34.86 16.66
C LEU A 436 8.03 35.78 15.53
N THR A 437 7.65 35.53 14.28
CA THR A 437 7.92 36.49 13.19
C THR A 437 7.28 37.86 13.48
N GLY A 438 6.05 37.89 14.00
CA GLY A 438 5.36 39.11 14.41
C GLY A 438 6.05 39.83 15.56
N LEU A 439 6.65 39.10 16.50
CA LEU A 439 7.46 39.68 17.56
C LEU A 439 8.72 40.36 17.01
N ALA A 440 9.39 39.75 16.03
CA ALA A 440 10.50 40.40 15.33
C ALA A 440 10.05 41.69 14.63
N VAL A 441 8.94 41.63 13.87
CA VAL A 441 8.37 42.82 13.24
C VAL A 441 8.00 43.89 14.27
N ALA A 442 7.51 43.51 15.44
CA ALA A 442 7.17 44.44 16.51
C ALA A 442 8.39 45.16 17.09
N VAL A 443 9.51 44.45 17.26
CA VAL A 443 10.79 45.06 17.67
C VAL A 443 11.28 46.02 16.59
N LEU A 444 11.23 45.62 15.32
CA LEU A 444 11.61 46.47 14.19
C LEU A 444 10.74 47.74 14.09
N TYR A 445 9.42 47.60 14.24
CA TYR A 445 8.48 48.72 14.27
C TYR A 445 8.80 49.68 15.41
N ARG A 446 9.09 49.17 16.61
CA ARG A 446 9.44 50.01 17.76
C ARG A 446 10.76 50.75 17.58
N ALA A 447 11.74 50.12 16.94
CA ALA A 447 13.05 50.72 16.67
C ALA A 447 12.98 51.81 15.58
N LEU A 448 12.20 51.57 14.51
CA LEU A 448 12.16 52.44 13.33
C LEU A 448 11.08 53.53 13.39
N ALA A 449 9.93 53.27 14.01
CA ALA A 449 8.77 54.17 13.95
C ALA A 449 8.65 55.31 15.00
N PRO A 450 9.68 55.75 15.77
CA PRO A 450 9.52 56.92 16.67
C PRO A 450 9.09 58.22 15.97
N SER A 451 9.37 58.37 14.66
CA SER A 451 9.06 59.56 13.86
C SER A 451 8.15 59.22 12.67
N ARG A 452 7.49 60.23 12.07
CA ARG A 452 6.67 60.03 10.86
C ARG A 452 7.47 59.45 9.69
N THR A 453 8.70 59.92 9.50
CA THR A 453 9.63 59.36 8.51
C THR A 453 9.95 57.90 8.82
N GLY A 454 10.18 57.59 10.09
CA GLY A 454 10.40 56.24 10.58
C GLY A 454 9.23 55.27 10.31
N VAL A 455 7.99 55.75 10.50
CA VAL A 455 6.76 55.00 10.14
C VAL A 455 6.72 54.71 8.64
N ALA A 456 7.05 55.69 7.79
CA ALA A 456 7.09 55.50 6.34
C ALA A 456 8.18 54.51 5.92
N VAL A 457 9.39 54.60 6.50
CA VAL A 457 10.50 53.65 6.27
C VAL A 457 10.10 52.24 6.69
N PHE A 458 9.52 52.07 7.88
CA PHE A 458 8.99 50.78 8.31
C PHE A 458 7.91 50.27 7.36
N GLY A 459 6.98 51.14 6.93
CA GLY A 459 5.92 50.78 5.99
C GLY A 459 6.48 50.26 4.67
N ALA A 460 7.51 50.91 4.13
CA ALA A 460 8.21 50.46 2.92
C ALA A 460 8.92 49.12 3.12
N ILE A 461 9.63 48.93 4.24
CA ILE A 461 10.27 47.65 4.59
C ILE A 461 9.22 46.55 4.74
N ALA A 462 8.15 46.80 5.49
CA ALA A 462 7.07 45.84 5.72
C ALA A 462 6.39 45.44 4.41
N PHE A 463 6.10 46.40 3.53
CA PHE A 463 5.57 46.13 2.19
C PHE A 463 6.55 45.28 1.37
N ALA A 464 7.84 45.62 1.35
CA ALA A 464 8.85 44.87 0.63
C ALA A 464 9.01 43.43 1.15
N LEU A 465 8.98 43.23 2.47
CA LEU A 465 9.05 41.89 3.09
C LEU A 465 7.82 41.04 2.72
N VAL A 466 6.62 41.60 2.80
CA VAL A 466 5.38 40.89 2.43
C VAL A 466 5.35 40.61 0.93
N ALA A 467 5.68 41.58 0.09
CA ALA A 467 5.73 41.40 -1.36
C ALA A 467 6.77 40.36 -1.79
N ALA A 468 7.96 40.37 -1.17
CA ALA A 468 9.00 39.38 -1.42
C ALA A 468 8.57 37.98 -0.97
N SER A 469 8.01 37.84 0.25
CA SER A 469 7.49 36.56 0.75
C SER A 469 6.34 36.03 -0.13
N ALA A 470 5.41 36.89 -0.54
CA ALA A 470 4.33 36.54 -1.47
C ALA A 470 4.89 36.07 -2.82
N GLY A 471 5.88 36.78 -3.38
CA GLY A 471 6.53 36.41 -4.64
C GLY A 471 7.28 35.08 -4.56
N ILE A 472 8.03 34.84 -3.47
CA ILE A 472 8.75 33.58 -3.23
C ILE A 472 7.75 32.42 -3.10
N ASN A 473 6.74 32.55 -2.24
CA ASN A 473 5.76 31.49 -2.02
C ASN A 473 4.89 31.26 -3.27
N TYR A 474 4.53 32.30 -4.02
CA TYR A 474 3.81 32.15 -5.30
C TYR A 474 4.65 31.36 -6.30
N ARG A 475 5.92 31.73 -6.50
CA ARG A 475 6.85 30.99 -7.36
C ARG A 475 7.01 29.55 -6.88
N ASP A 476 7.30 29.35 -5.60
CA ASP A 476 7.63 28.02 -5.10
C ASP A 476 6.42 27.09 -5.07
N PHE A 477 5.21 27.59 -4.79
CA PHE A 477 3.98 26.79 -4.78
C PHE A 477 3.35 26.62 -6.18
N TYR A 478 3.07 27.72 -6.89
CA TYR A 478 2.33 27.69 -8.16
C TYR A 478 3.19 27.53 -9.42
N GLN A 479 4.51 27.69 -9.34
CA GLN A 479 5.41 27.49 -10.49
C GLN A 479 6.33 26.29 -10.31
N ARG A 480 6.90 26.08 -9.11
CA ARG A 480 7.83 24.96 -8.89
C ARG A 480 7.14 23.71 -8.39
N GLN A 481 6.36 23.80 -7.30
CA GLN A 481 5.72 22.63 -6.69
C GLN A 481 4.60 22.08 -7.60
N MET A 482 3.76 22.94 -8.17
CA MET A 482 2.71 22.54 -9.11
C MET A 482 3.23 21.78 -10.34
N HIS A 483 4.41 22.13 -10.84
CA HIS A 483 5.01 21.51 -12.03
C HIS A 483 6.09 20.46 -11.71
N SER A 484 6.20 20.05 -10.44
CA SER A 484 7.16 19.04 -10.02
C SER A 484 6.61 17.63 -10.24
N GLN A 485 7.35 16.80 -10.98
CA GLN A 485 7.00 15.39 -11.18
C GLN A 485 6.90 14.63 -9.85
N ALA A 486 7.82 14.86 -8.91
CA ALA A 486 7.79 14.23 -7.59
C ALA A 486 6.54 14.60 -6.77
N VAL A 487 6.01 15.80 -6.97
CA VAL A 487 4.74 16.22 -6.33
C VAL A 487 3.56 15.55 -7.03
N TYR A 488 3.55 15.55 -8.36
CA TYR A 488 2.50 14.91 -9.16
C TYR A 488 2.37 13.42 -8.82
N ASP A 489 3.48 12.71 -8.75
CA ASP A 489 3.54 11.27 -8.43
C ASP A 489 3.02 10.98 -7.01
N ALA A 490 3.16 11.94 -6.09
CA ALA A 490 2.72 11.78 -4.72
C ALA A 490 1.19 11.89 -4.53
N PHE A 491 0.43 12.34 -5.54
CA PHE A 491 -1.02 12.61 -5.45
C PHE A 491 -1.92 11.62 -6.19
N GLN A 492 -1.39 10.50 -6.71
CA GLN A 492 -2.19 9.47 -7.41
C GLN A 492 -3.11 10.07 -8.51
N SER A 493 -2.60 11.05 -9.26
CA SER A 493 -3.38 11.86 -10.21
C SER A 493 -4.08 11.03 -11.29
N SER A 494 -3.49 9.91 -11.72
CA SER A 494 -4.11 8.97 -12.67
C SER A 494 -5.40 8.37 -12.13
N LEU A 495 -5.40 7.88 -10.88
CA LEU A 495 -6.59 7.34 -10.20
C LEU A 495 -7.67 8.40 -10.04
N THR A 496 -7.25 9.64 -9.75
CA THR A 496 -8.16 10.78 -9.65
C THR A 496 -8.88 11.03 -10.97
N ARG A 497 -8.13 11.03 -12.09
CA ARG A 497 -8.71 11.24 -13.41
C ARG A 497 -9.69 10.13 -13.79
N VAL A 498 -9.41 8.88 -13.44
CA VAL A 498 -10.35 7.76 -13.68
C VAL A 498 -11.66 8.00 -12.91
N ALA A 499 -11.58 8.43 -11.64
CA ALA A 499 -12.78 8.74 -10.86
C ALA A 499 -13.60 9.92 -11.43
N GLU A 500 -12.92 10.96 -11.92
CA GLU A 500 -13.59 12.07 -12.62
C GLU A 500 -14.28 11.60 -13.90
N LEU A 501 -13.61 10.77 -14.71
CA LEU A 501 -14.21 10.21 -15.94
C LEU A 501 -15.44 9.36 -15.63
N VAL A 502 -15.40 8.53 -14.58
CA VAL A 502 -16.57 7.78 -14.13
C VAL A 502 -17.70 8.74 -13.74
N ALA A 503 -17.42 9.78 -12.97
CA ALA A 503 -18.44 10.74 -12.56
C ALA A 503 -19.03 11.54 -13.75
N GLU A 504 -18.21 11.86 -14.75
CA GLU A 504 -18.58 12.59 -15.96
C GLU A 504 -19.43 11.73 -16.93
N ARG A 505 -19.07 10.46 -17.12
CA ARG A 505 -19.59 9.58 -18.20
C ARG A 505 -20.63 8.57 -17.74
N ALA A 506 -20.56 8.12 -16.49
CA ALA A 506 -21.50 7.13 -15.99
C ALA A 506 -22.93 7.69 -15.99
N GLY A 507 -23.81 6.98 -16.70
CA GLY A 507 -25.21 7.36 -16.91
C GLY A 507 -25.52 7.83 -18.33
N SER A 508 -24.54 8.32 -19.10
CA SER A 508 -24.66 8.45 -20.57
C SER A 508 -24.05 7.26 -21.30
N GLU A 509 -23.03 6.65 -20.70
CA GLU A 509 -22.32 5.48 -21.21
C GLU A 509 -22.28 4.41 -20.11
N ARG A 510 -22.13 3.14 -20.51
CA ARG A 510 -21.77 2.04 -19.61
C ARG A 510 -20.25 2.04 -19.39
N VAL A 511 -19.81 2.44 -18.21
CA VAL A 511 -18.38 2.62 -17.91
C VAL A 511 -17.81 1.39 -17.22
N TYR A 512 -16.76 0.82 -17.81
CA TYR A 512 -15.98 -0.29 -17.26
C TYR A 512 -14.57 0.21 -16.90
N VAL A 513 -14.09 -0.17 -15.72
CA VAL A 513 -12.84 0.34 -15.16
C VAL A 513 -11.95 -0.82 -14.75
N SER A 514 -10.70 -0.86 -15.25
CA SER A 514 -9.73 -1.88 -14.83
C SER A 514 -9.55 -1.91 -13.31
N GLY A 515 -9.39 -3.11 -12.75
CA GLY A 515 -9.22 -3.34 -11.32
C GLY A 515 -8.06 -2.56 -10.67
N GLU A 516 -7.01 -2.20 -11.43
CA GLU A 516 -5.90 -1.37 -10.92
C GLU A 516 -6.31 0.01 -10.46
N PHE A 517 -7.43 0.51 -10.99
CA PHE A 517 -7.91 1.84 -10.66
C PHE A 517 -8.83 1.85 -9.45
N SER A 518 -8.92 0.73 -8.70
CA SER A 518 -9.63 0.67 -7.42
C SER A 518 -9.09 1.73 -6.46
N HIS A 519 -9.92 2.71 -6.14
CA HIS A 519 -9.56 3.84 -5.30
C HIS A 519 -10.80 4.38 -4.57
N PRO A 520 -10.72 4.76 -3.28
CA PRO A 520 -11.88 5.24 -2.52
C PRO A 520 -12.58 6.46 -3.15
N LEU A 521 -11.86 7.24 -3.96
CA LEU A 521 -12.43 8.40 -4.63
C LEU A 521 -13.53 8.03 -5.64
N LEU A 522 -13.49 6.83 -6.23
CA LEU A 522 -14.54 6.33 -7.13
C LEU A 522 -15.89 6.28 -6.41
N GLU A 523 -15.91 5.86 -5.14
CA GLU A 523 -17.12 5.81 -4.32
C GLU A 523 -17.62 7.23 -3.99
N VAL A 524 -16.70 8.15 -3.71
CA VAL A 524 -17.06 9.52 -3.34
C VAL A 524 -17.62 10.30 -4.52
N VAL A 525 -16.85 10.46 -5.59
CA VAL A 525 -17.24 11.32 -6.72
C VAL A 525 -18.19 10.59 -7.67
N GLY A 526 -18.09 9.26 -7.75
CA GLY A 526 -19.05 8.40 -8.47
C GLY A 526 -20.32 8.08 -7.67
N ARG A 527 -20.57 8.75 -6.53
CA ARG A 527 -21.74 8.46 -5.69
C ARG A 527 -23.04 8.60 -6.49
N GLY A 528 -23.85 7.54 -6.49
CA GLY A 528 -25.10 7.48 -7.25
C GLY A 528 -24.92 7.18 -8.74
N LYS A 529 -23.70 6.86 -9.17
CA LYS A 529 -23.37 6.39 -10.52
C LYS A 529 -23.09 4.90 -10.51
N THR A 530 -23.45 4.22 -11.59
CA THR A 530 -23.14 2.81 -11.81
C THR A 530 -21.96 2.72 -12.76
N TYR A 531 -20.93 1.99 -12.34
CA TYR A 531 -19.79 1.61 -13.15
C TYR A 531 -19.42 0.16 -12.82
N TYR A 532 -18.68 -0.48 -13.71
CA TYR A 532 -18.36 -1.89 -13.62
C TYR A 532 -16.85 -2.08 -13.52
N GLY A 533 -16.39 -3.05 -12.73
CA GLY A 533 -15.00 -3.50 -12.85
C GLY A 533 -14.80 -4.14 -14.22
N TYR A 534 -13.67 -3.92 -14.88
CA TYR A 534 -13.32 -4.55 -16.15
C TYR A 534 -12.37 -5.71 -15.90
N SER A 535 -12.78 -6.92 -16.30
CA SER A 535 -11.92 -8.09 -16.40
C SER A 535 -11.94 -8.62 -17.84
N PRO A 536 -10.78 -8.70 -18.50
CA PRO A 536 -10.64 -9.31 -19.83
C PRO A 536 -11.31 -10.68 -20.00
N ALA A 537 -11.20 -11.56 -19.00
CA ALA A 537 -11.81 -12.89 -19.10
C ALA A 537 -13.33 -12.83 -19.08
N ARG A 538 -13.90 -11.90 -18.32
CA ARG A 538 -15.36 -11.77 -18.14
C ARG A 538 -16.01 -10.91 -19.21
N ASP A 539 -15.38 -9.80 -19.55
CA ASP A 539 -15.99 -8.68 -20.26
C ASP A 539 -15.45 -8.53 -21.69
N LEU A 540 -14.79 -9.56 -22.26
CA LEU A 540 -14.32 -9.55 -23.66
C LEU A 540 -15.48 -9.40 -24.64
N VAL A 541 -16.54 -10.20 -24.43
CA VAL A 541 -17.81 -10.12 -25.13
C VAL A 541 -18.77 -9.33 -24.26
N LEU A 542 -19.02 -8.08 -24.63
CA LEU A 542 -19.86 -7.15 -23.89
C LEU A 542 -21.33 -7.48 -24.15
N ALA A 543 -22.17 -7.44 -23.11
CA ALA A 543 -23.61 -7.65 -23.28
C ALA A 543 -24.27 -6.51 -24.07
N ARG A 544 -25.35 -6.81 -24.80
CA ARG A 544 -26.16 -5.83 -25.53
C ARG A 544 -26.73 -4.75 -24.59
N GLY A 545 -27.00 -3.58 -25.14
CA GLY A 545 -27.60 -2.49 -24.37
C GLY A 545 -27.78 -1.21 -25.19
N GLU A 546 -28.66 -0.34 -24.72
CA GLU A 546 -29.09 0.87 -25.44
C GLU A 546 -28.03 2.00 -25.49
N THR A 547 -26.90 1.83 -24.81
CA THR A 547 -25.87 2.88 -24.68
C THR A 547 -24.48 2.33 -24.98
N ASP A 548 -23.65 3.20 -25.56
CA ASP A 548 -22.23 2.95 -25.81
C ASP A 548 -21.45 2.58 -24.54
N VAL A 549 -20.34 1.89 -24.74
CA VAL A 549 -19.46 1.41 -23.67
C VAL A 549 -18.16 2.21 -23.67
N LEU A 550 -17.74 2.64 -22.48
CA LEU A 550 -16.41 3.23 -22.25
C LEU A 550 -15.60 2.29 -21.38
N LEU A 551 -14.53 1.71 -21.93
CA LEU A 551 -13.54 0.95 -21.17
C LEU A 551 -12.38 1.86 -20.78
N ILE A 552 -12.00 1.84 -19.51
CA ILE A 552 -10.82 2.51 -18.97
C ILE A 552 -9.83 1.43 -18.55
N VAL A 553 -8.82 1.19 -19.40
CA VAL A 553 -7.88 0.07 -19.25
C VAL A 553 -6.48 0.54 -18.88
N ASP A 554 -5.82 -0.21 -18.00
CA ASP A 554 -4.46 0.09 -17.54
C ASP A 554 -3.39 -0.41 -18.53
N THR A 555 -2.14 0.01 -18.33
CA THR A 555 -1.02 -0.29 -19.23
C THR A 555 -0.80 -1.77 -19.47
N ARG A 556 -1.19 -2.65 -18.53
CA ARG A 556 -1.00 -4.09 -18.65
C ARG A 556 -1.98 -4.73 -19.63
N GLN A 557 -3.12 -4.08 -19.88
CA GLN A 557 -4.19 -4.56 -20.75
C GLN A 557 -4.13 -3.98 -22.18
N PHE A 558 -3.14 -3.13 -22.48
CA PHE A 558 -3.02 -2.49 -23.81
C PHE A 558 -2.83 -3.48 -24.95
N SER A 559 -2.23 -4.64 -24.69
CA SER A 559 -2.07 -5.71 -25.67
C SER A 559 -3.40 -6.31 -26.14
N MET A 560 -4.51 -6.06 -25.45
CA MET A 560 -5.83 -6.55 -25.88
C MET A 560 -6.51 -5.69 -26.95
N VAL A 561 -6.03 -4.47 -27.17
CA VAL A 561 -6.67 -3.52 -28.09
C VAL A 561 -6.84 -4.11 -29.51
N PRO A 562 -5.86 -4.84 -30.10
CA PRO A 562 -6.04 -5.50 -31.39
C PRO A 562 -7.18 -6.53 -31.40
N THR A 563 -7.34 -7.31 -30.33
CA THR A 563 -8.45 -8.26 -30.16
C THR A 563 -9.78 -7.52 -30.05
N LEU A 564 -9.85 -6.45 -29.25
CA LEU A 564 -11.05 -5.61 -29.15
C LEU A 564 -11.42 -4.99 -30.50
N LYS A 565 -10.45 -4.48 -31.29
CA LYS A 565 -10.71 -3.92 -32.63
C LYS A 565 -11.25 -4.94 -33.62
N ARG A 566 -10.91 -6.22 -33.43
CA ARG A 566 -11.47 -7.31 -34.24
C ARG A 566 -12.93 -7.57 -33.91
N LEU A 567 -13.28 -7.54 -32.62
CA LEU A 567 -14.65 -7.76 -32.14
C LEU A 567 -15.55 -6.53 -32.36
N TYR A 568 -14.99 -5.34 -32.22
CA TYR A 568 -15.67 -4.04 -32.32
C TYR A 568 -14.93 -3.14 -33.33
N PRO A 569 -15.21 -3.28 -34.65
CA PRO A 569 -14.43 -2.66 -35.72
C PRO A 569 -14.41 -1.13 -35.72
N HIS A 570 -15.44 -0.49 -35.17
CA HIS A 570 -15.59 0.96 -35.10
C HIS A 570 -15.18 1.53 -33.73
N LEU A 571 -14.56 0.72 -32.85
CA LEU A 571 -14.05 1.23 -31.59
C LEU A 571 -13.03 2.35 -31.82
N THR A 572 -13.02 3.31 -30.90
CA THR A 572 -12.01 4.38 -30.87
C THR A 572 -11.20 4.25 -29.59
N GLU A 573 -9.92 4.58 -29.67
CA GLU A 573 -9.03 4.59 -28.51
C GLU A 573 -8.34 5.94 -28.37
N ASP A 574 -8.25 6.43 -27.14
CA ASP A 574 -7.48 7.61 -26.79
C ASP A 574 -6.52 7.31 -25.64
N ASP A 575 -5.27 7.75 -25.80
CA ASP A 575 -4.26 7.70 -24.76
C ASP A 575 -4.46 8.79 -23.72
N TYR A 576 -4.42 8.42 -22.44
CA TYR A 576 -4.26 9.40 -21.36
C TYR A 576 -2.80 9.51 -20.96
N VAL A 577 -2.20 10.64 -21.36
CA VAL A 577 -0.82 11.00 -21.07
C VAL A 577 -0.79 12.09 -20.00
N ASP A 578 0.07 11.93 -19.01
CA ASP A 578 0.24 12.95 -17.97
C ASP A 578 0.98 14.20 -18.49
N PRO A 579 1.05 15.29 -17.70
CA PRO A 579 1.79 16.49 -18.09
C PRO A 579 3.30 16.29 -18.32
N PHE A 580 3.85 15.11 -18.03
CA PHE A 580 5.25 14.75 -18.19
C PHE A 580 5.48 13.77 -19.36
N GLY A 581 4.45 13.46 -20.16
CA GLY A 581 4.56 12.58 -21.31
C GLY A 581 4.45 11.08 -21.00
N ARG A 582 4.06 10.69 -19.77
CA ARG A 582 3.88 9.28 -19.38
C ARG A 582 2.46 8.82 -19.65
N LEU A 583 2.33 7.73 -20.39
CA LEU A 583 1.06 7.05 -20.66
C LEU A 583 0.61 6.26 -19.42
N TYR A 584 -0.61 6.53 -18.94
CA TYR A 584 -1.16 5.84 -17.76
C TYR A 584 -2.27 4.85 -18.08
N PHE A 585 -3.21 5.24 -18.94
CA PHE A 585 -4.36 4.41 -19.28
C PHE A 585 -4.88 4.77 -20.67
N LYS A 586 -5.65 3.87 -21.25
CA LYS A 586 -6.39 4.09 -22.50
C LYS A 586 -7.87 4.19 -22.21
N ARG A 587 -8.53 5.10 -22.91
CA ARG A 587 -9.99 5.18 -23.00
C ARG A 587 -10.40 4.52 -24.30
N ILE A 588 -11.24 3.51 -24.23
CA ILE A 588 -11.73 2.77 -25.40
C ILE A 588 -13.24 2.97 -25.45
N ALA A 589 -13.73 3.69 -26.45
CA ALA A 589 -15.15 3.88 -26.67
C ALA A 589 -15.64 2.88 -27.73
N ILE A 590 -16.64 2.08 -27.37
CA ILE A 590 -17.22 1.03 -28.19
C ILE A 590 -18.69 1.40 -28.46
N PRO A 591 -19.07 1.63 -29.73
CA PRO A 591 -20.46 1.90 -30.08
C PRO A 591 -21.37 0.72 -29.73
N SER A 592 -22.58 1.03 -29.25
CA SER A 592 -23.63 0.02 -29.02
C SER A 592 -23.97 -0.80 -30.27
N GLU A 593 -23.93 -0.19 -31.46
CA GLU A 593 -24.13 -0.86 -32.75
C GLU A 593 -23.10 -1.98 -33.01
N ASP A 594 -21.84 -1.79 -32.61
CA ASP A 594 -20.79 -2.82 -32.76
C ASP A 594 -21.04 -4.01 -31.84
N ILE A 595 -21.56 -3.74 -30.64
CA ILE A 595 -21.93 -4.79 -29.67
C ILE A 595 -23.10 -5.59 -30.23
N ASP A 596 -24.14 -4.93 -30.73
CA ASP A 596 -25.29 -5.62 -31.33
C ASP A 596 -24.89 -6.47 -32.54
N ALA A 597 -24.05 -5.93 -33.42
CA ALA A 597 -23.54 -6.61 -34.60
C ALA A 597 -22.60 -7.79 -34.27
N LEU A 598 -21.92 -7.77 -33.13
CA LEU A 598 -21.07 -8.86 -32.66
C LEU A 598 -21.90 -10.12 -32.33
N HIS A 599 -23.09 -9.93 -31.75
CA HIS A 599 -23.99 -11.02 -31.36
C HIS A 599 -24.84 -11.60 -32.51
N GLU A 600 -24.67 -11.10 -33.73
CA GLU A 600 -25.25 -11.74 -34.91
C GLU A 600 -24.32 -12.86 -35.41
N LEU A 601 -24.86 -14.07 -35.56
CA LEU A 601 -24.13 -15.24 -36.04
C LEU A 601 -24.12 -15.26 -37.57
N HIS A 602 -23.19 -16.00 -38.16
CA HIS A 602 -23.23 -16.29 -39.59
C HIS A 602 -24.41 -17.22 -39.88
N LEU A 603 -25.44 -16.71 -40.56
CA LEU A 603 -26.67 -17.42 -40.87
C LEU A 603 -26.71 -17.76 -42.36
N THR A 604 -26.84 -19.04 -42.67
CA THR A 604 -27.18 -19.53 -44.01
C THR A 604 -28.51 -20.27 -43.98
N VAL A 605 -29.43 -19.91 -44.86
CA VAL A 605 -30.74 -20.56 -44.99
C VAL A 605 -30.80 -21.30 -46.31
N HIS A 606 -31.09 -22.59 -46.27
CA HIS A 606 -31.19 -23.48 -47.42
C HIS A 606 -32.65 -23.88 -47.67
N GLU A 607 -33.04 -23.99 -48.94
CA GLU A 607 -34.37 -24.48 -49.33
C GLU A 607 -34.44 -26.02 -49.18
N GLY A 608 -35.39 -26.53 -48.43
CA GLY A 608 -35.57 -27.98 -48.24
C GLY A 608 -35.40 -28.42 -46.78
N ALA A 609 -35.20 -29.73 -46.59
CA ALA A 609 -35.13 -30.36 -45.27
C ALA A 609 -33.70 -30.48 -44.71
N ASP A 610 -32.68 -30.19 -45.54
CA ASP A 610 -31.28 -30.25 -45.18
C ASP A 610 -30.47 -29.09 -45.80
N ALA A 611 -29.20 -28.99 -45.41
CA ALA A 611 -28.27 -27.97 -45.88
C ALA A 611 -27.69 -28.23 -47.29
N SER A 612 -28.16 -29.24 -48.02
CA SER A 612 -27.74 -29.50 -49.41
C SER A 612 -28.54 -28.71 -50.45
N GLY A 613 -29.67 -28.15 -50.02
CA GLY A 613 -30.55 -27.33 -50.84
C GLY A 613 -29.97 -25.98 -51.25
N ARG A 614 -30.66 -25.31 -52.17
CA ARG A 614 -30.27 -23.99 -52.68
C ARG A 614 -30.25 -22.96 -51.54
N VAL A 615 -29.18 -22.18 -51.45
CA VAL A 615 -29.07 -21.07 -50.48
C VAL A 615 -30.09 -19.98 -50.83
N LEU A 616 -30.99 -19.71 -49.90
CA LEU A 616 -32.00 -18.65 -49.94
C LEU A 616 -31.46 -17.34 -49.35
N PHE A 617 -30.64 -17.44 -48.32
CA PHE A 617 -30.03 -16.32 -47.62
C PHE A 617 -28.67 -16.74 -47.06
N SER A 618 -27.70 -15.83 -47.13
CA SER A 618 -26.40 -15.96 -46.46
C SER A 618 -25.98 -14.57 -45.98
N GLY A 619 -25.70 -14.44 -44.69
CA GLY A 619 -25.41 -13.16 -44.07
C GLY A 619 -25.28 -13.29 -42.56
N ARG A 620 -25.51 -12.21 -41.84
CA ARG A 620 -25.58 -12.21 -40.37
C ARG A 620 -27.03 -12.30 -39.90
N GLY A 621 -27.24 -12.96 -38.77
CA GLY A 621 -28.57 -13.05 -38.17
C GLY A 621 -28.57 -13.63 -36.77
N VAL A 622 -29.63 -13.32 -36.02
CA VAL A 622 -29.88 -13.86 -34.69
C VAL A 622 -30.70 -15.15 -34.74
N ILE A 623 -30.62 -15.95 -33.68
CA ILE A 623 -31.45 -17.15 -33.51
C ILE A 623 -32.87 -16.78 -33.09
N ASP A 624 -33.02 -15.79 -32.21
CA ASP A 624 -34.32 -15.26 -31.80
C ASP A 624 -35.01 -14.54 -32.96
N ARG A 625 -35.86 -15.26 -33.70
CA ARG A 625 -36.59 -14.70 -34.85
C ARG A 625 -37.91 -15.42 -35.11
N GLU A 626 -38.84 -14.69 -35.70
CA GLU A 626 -40.11 -15.23 -36.17
C GLU A 626 -39.98 -15.75 -37.61
N TRP A 627 -40.36 -17.00 -37.85
CA TRP A 627 -40.46 -17.61 -39.17
C TRP A 627 -41.91 -17.54 -39.67
N ARG A 628 -42.13 -16.86 -40.78
CA ARG A 628 -43.43 -16.71 -41.43
C ARG A 628 -43.60 -17.70 -42.56
N ALA A 629 -44.83 -17.95 -42.99
CA ALA A 629 -45.11 -18.86 -44.10
C ALA A 629 -44.34 -18.50 -45.39
N GLY A 630 -44.09 -17.20 -45.63
CA GLY A 630 -43.30 -16.73 -46.77
C GLY A 630 -41.80 -17.02 -46.67
N ASP A 631 -41.27 -17.28 -45.47
CA ASP A 631 -39.84 -17.56 -45.25
C ASP A 631 -39.48 -19.02 -45.58
N LEU A 632 -40.48 -19.90 -45.70
CA LEU A 632 -40.30 -21.35 -45.89
C LEU A 632 -40.02 -21.77 -47.34
N GLY A 633 -39.84 -20.81 -48.24
CA GLY A 633 -39.54 -21.06 -49.65
C GLY A 633 -40.67 -21.81 -50.37
N THR A 634 -40.36 -22.37 -51.55
CA THR A 634 -41.35 -23.10 -52.37
C THR A 634 -41.55 -24.54 -51.93
N SER A 635 -40.59 -25.11 -51.21
CA SER A 635 -40.65 -26.44 -50.57
C SER A 635 -41.57 -26.50 -49.35
N GLY A 636 -41.95 -25.34 -48.79
CA GLY A 636 -42.67 -25.26 -47.52
C GLY A 636 -41.83 -25.64 -46.29
N LYS A 637 -40.51 -25.82 -46.45
CA LYS A 637 -39.53 -26.10 -45.39
C LYS A 637 -38.17 -25.51 -45.75
N VAL A 638 -37.44 -25.01 -44.75
CA VAL A 638 -36.07 -24.49 -44.91
C VAL A 638 -35.15 -25.02 -43.82
N THR A 639 -33.85 -25.11 -44.10
CA THR A 639 -32.83 -25.42 -43.09
C THR A 639 -31.98 -24.18 -42.82
N ALA A 640 -32.07 -23.66 -41.61
CA ALA A 640 -31.25 -22.56 -41.12
C ALA A 640 -30.03 -23.11 -40.39
N VAL A 641 -28.84 -22.63 -40.77
CA VAL A 641 -27.56 -22.97 -40.15
C VAL A 641 -26.97 -21.68 -39.58
N TRP A 642 -26.81 -21.62 -38.27
CA TRP A 642 -26.09 -20.55 -37.58
C TRP A 642 -24.71 -21.04 -37.15
N GLU A 643 -23.67 -20.29 -37.48
CA GLU A 643 -22.29 -20.55 -37.11
C GLU A 643 -21.70 -19.35 -36.38
N GLY A 644 -21.00 -19.62 -35.28
CA GLY A 644 -20.28 -18.61 -34.53
C GLY A 644 -19.60 -19.23 -33.32
N TYR A 645 -19.58 -18.50 -32.23
CA TYR A 645 -18.79 -18.81 -31.06
C TYR A 645 -19.56 -18.56 -29.77
N LEU A 646 -19.24 -19.34 -28.74
CA LEU A 646 -19.67 -19.14 -27.36
C LEU A 646 -18.47 -18.72 -26.51
N TRP A 647 -18.55 -17.59 -25.82
CA TRP A 647 -17.50 -17.13 -24.91
C TRP A 647 -17.81 -17.60 -23.49
N ARG A 648 -16.85 -18.30 -22.89
CA ARG A 648 -16.88 -18.75 -21.50
C ARG A 648 -15.89 -17.95 -20.67
N SER A 649 -16.39 -17.33 -19.61
CA SER A 649 -15.63 -16.45 -18.71
C SER A 649 -15.30 -17.05 -17.33
N GLY A 650 -15.97 -18.14 -16.93
CA GLY A 650 -15.88 -18.73 -15.59
C GLY A 650 -15.67 -20.25 -15.61
N ILE A 651 -15.34 -20.82 -14.44
CA ILE A 651 -14.94 -22.23 -14.28
C ILE A 651 -15.85 -22.94 -13.28
N GLY A 652 -16.25 -24.18 -13.58
CA GLY A 652 -16.80 -25.12 -12.60
C GLY A 652 -18.32 -25.14 -12.44
N ILE A 653 -19.07 -24.61 -13.41
CA ILE A 653 -20.55 -24.65 -13.45
C ILE A 653 -20.99 -25.30 -14.76
N THR A 654 -21.99 -26.18 -14.68
CA THR A 654 -22.60 -26.79 -15.87
C THR A 654 -23.33 -25.71 -16.65
N ASP A 655 -22.92 -25.51 -17.89
CA ASP A 655 -23.59 -24.67 -18.86
C ASP A 655 -24.77 -25.40 -19.47
N GLU A 656 -25.81 -24.67 -19.83
CA GLU A 656 -26.86 -25.16 -20.71
C GLU A 656 -27.05 -24.19 -21.88
N LEU A 657 -26.94 -24.70 -23.10
CA LEU A 657 -27.31 -24.02 -24.34
C LEU A 657 -28.55 -24.69 -24.89
N ALA A 658 -29.65 -23.95 -24.96
CA ALA A 658 -30.94 -24.41 -25.42
C ALA A 658 -31.42 -23.61 -26.63
N VAL A 659 -31.89 -24.32 -27.65
CA VAL A 659 -32.45 -23.73 -28.87
C VAL A 659 -33.81 -24.34 -29.14
N GLY A 660 -34.82 -23.49 -29.27
CA GLY A 660 -36.15 -23.85 -29.76
C GLY A 660 -36.30 -23.41 -31.22
N ALA A 661 -36.97 -24.19 -32.05
CA ALA A 661 -37.36 -23.80 -33.40
C ALA A 661 -38.49 -24.70 -33.93
N PRO A 662 -39.42 -24.23 -34.78
CA PRO A 662 -40.56 -25.03 -35.25
C PRO A 662 -40.14 -26.08 -36.29
N GLY A 663 -39.73 -27.27 -35.81
CA GLY A 663 -39.19 -28.37 -36.60
C GLY A 663 -38.07 -29.12 -35.89
N THR A 664 -36.99 -29.52 -36.56
CA THR A 664 -35.87 -30.26 -35.91
C THR A 664 -34.68 -29.36 -35.65
N VAL A 665 -34.03 -29.49 -34.51
CA VAL A 665 -32.84 -28.72 -34.12
C VAL A 665 -31.68 -29.65 -33.77
N ALA A 666 -30.47 -29.32 -34.20
CA ALA A 666 -29.22 -29.94 -33.80
C ALA A 666 -28.20 -28.87 -33.38
N ILE A 667 -27.47 -29.14 -32.30
CA ILE A 667 -26.43 -28.28 -31.74
C ILE A 667 -25.11 -29.05 -31.80
N GLU A 668 -24.11 -28.46 -32.41
CA GLU A 668 -22.72 -28.91 -32.43
C GLU A 668 -21.84 -27.89 -31.69
N ILE A 669 -20.92 -28.38 -30.85
CA ILE A 669 -19.95 -27.57 -30.12
C ILE A 669 -18.56 -28.14 -30.38
N ASP A 670 -17.63 -27.29 -30.78
CA ASP A 670 -16.26 -27.65 -31.20
C ASP A 670 -16.23 -28.78 -32.25
N GLY A 671 -17.22 -28.74 -33.16
CA GLY A 671 -17.40 -29.74 -34.22
C GLY A 671 -17.92 -31.10 -33.75
N GLN A 672 -18.29 -31.24 -32.47
CA GLN A 672 -18.87 -32.46 -31.91
C GLN A 672 -20.39 -32.31 -31.73
N PRO A 673 -21.19 -33.34 -32.05
CA PRO A 673 -22.63 -33.33 -31.76
C PRO A 673 -22.89 -33.21 -30.26
N ALA A 674 -23.56 -32.14 -29.84
CA ALA A 674 -23.84 -31.85 -28.43
C ALA A 674 -25.29 -32.16 -28.05
N ALA A 675 -26.26 -31.84 -28.91
CA ALA A 675 -27.67 -32.14 -28.69
C ALA A 675 -28.48 -32.17 -29.99
N SER A 676 -29.60 -32.88 -30.02
CA SER A 676 -30.61 -32.78 -31.09
C SER A 676 -32.02 -33.08 -30.57
N GLY A 677 -33.04 -32.57 -31.25
CA GLY A 677 -34.43 -32.80 -30.87
C GLY A 677 -35.45 -32.20 -31.82
N VAL A 678 -36.73 -32.46 -31.55
CA VAL A 678 -37.88 -31.87 -32.24
C VAL A 678 -38.41 -30.73 -31.40
N ASP A 679 -38.64 -29.60 -32.04
CA ASP A 679 -39.03 -28.29 -31.50
C ASP A 679 -38.04 -27.64 -30.53
N TYR A 680 -37.15 -28.43 -29.96
CA TYR A 680 -36.24 -28.03 -28.90
C TYR A 680 -35.01 -28.96 -28.84
N ALA A 681 -33.82 -28.37 -28.65
CA ALA A 681 -32.60 -29.09 -28.32
C ALA A 681 -31.88 -28.38 -27.16
N ARG A 682 -31.28 -29.14 -26.24
CA ARG A 682 -30.50 -28.63 -25.11
C ARG A 682 -29.19 -29.38 -24.98
N ALA A 683 -28.08 -28.66 -25.12
CA ALA A 683 -26.74 -29.14 -24.81
C ALA A 683 -26.35 -28.68 -23.40
N SER A 684 -25.90 -29.61 -22.57
CA SER A 684 -25.38 -29.31 -21.23
C SER A 684 -23.97 -29.86 -21.08
N GLY A 685 -23.06 -29.07 -20.51
CA GLY A 685 -21.66 -29.46 -20.34
C GLY A 685 -20.87 -28.51 -19.47
N ALA A 686 -19.73 -28.96 -18.94
CA ALA A 686 -18.78 -28.09 -18.25
C ALA A 686 -17.72 -27.64 -19.25
N TRP A 687 -18.04 -26.61 -20.05
CA TRP A 687 -17.10 -26.13 -21.07
C TRP A 687 -15.99 -25.27 -20.43
N PRO A 688 -14.72 -25.52 -20.81
CA PRO A 688 -13.54 -24.70 -20.48
C PRO A 688 -13.70 -23.18 -20.64
N LEU A 689 -12.83 -22.41 -19.99
CA LEU A 689 -12.69 -20.98 -20.26
C LEU A 689 -12.26 -20.73 -21.71
N GLY A 690 -12.88 -19.73 -22.33
CA GLY A 690 -12.50 -19.21 -23.63
C GLY A 690 -13.58 -19.41 -24.69
N GLN A 691 -13.15 -19.34 -25.95
CA GLN A 691 -13.99 -19.42 -27.12
C GLN A 691 -14.24 -20.88 -27.52
N HIS A 692 -15.51 -21.23 -27.72
CA HIS A 692 -15.95 -22.52 -28.28
C HIS A 692 -16.70 -22.31 -29.59
N ALA A 693 -16.40 -23.10 -30.63
CA ALA A 693 -17.12 -23.01 -31.90
C ALA A 693 -18.52 -23.61 -31.73
N VAL A 694 -19.56 -22.90 -32.19
CA VAL A 694 -20.95 -23.35 -32.10
C VAL A 694 -21.56 -23.37 -33.48
N LYS A 695 -22.20 -24.49 -33.83
CA LYS A 695 -23.01 -24.63 -35.02
C LYS A 695 -24.39 -25.15 -34.66
N ILE A 696 -25.42 -24.42 -35.05
CA ILE A 696 -26.82 -24.75 -34.78
C ILE A 696 -27.52 -24.92 -36.12
N THR A 697 -28.08 -26.10 -36.33
CA THR A 697 -28.83 -26.43 -37.55
C THR A 697 -30.29 -26.66 -37.17
N ALA A 698 -31.21 -25.86 -37.73
CA ALA A 698 -32.64 -26.03 -37.54
C ALA A 698 -33.36 -26.21 -38.88
N THR A 699 -34.09 -27.30 -39.04
CA THR A 699 -35.03 -27.46 -40.16
C THR A 699 -36.39 -26.92 -39.71
N ILE A 700 -36.79 -25.79 -40.28
CA ILE A 700 -38.03 -25.07 -40.02
C ILE A 700 -39.10 -25.60 -40.98
N ASP A 701 -40.15 -26.20 -40.45
CA ASP A 701 -41.18 -26.83 -41.28
C ASP A 701 -42.59 -26.28 -41.11
N ARG A 702 -42.73 -25.28 -40.25
CA ARG A 702 -43.97 -24.53 -40.02
C ARG A 702 -43.65 -23.13 -39.48
N PRO A 703 -44.57 -22.16 -39.64
CA PRO A 703 -44.42 -20.86 -39.01
C PRO A 703 -44.28 -20.97 -37.48
N GLY A 704 -43.44 -20.14 -36.89
CA GLY A 704 -43.17 -20.13 -35.45
C GLY A 704 -41.89 -19.39 -35.10
N ALA A 705 -41.66 -19.16 -33.82
CA ALA A 705 -40.43 -18.52 -33.35
C ALA A 705 -39.32 -19.54 -33.15
N SER A 706 -38.10 -19.20 -33.56
CA SER A 706 -36.90 -19.79 -33.00
C SER A 706 -36.44 -18.96 -31.80
N THR A 707 -35.95 -19.64 -30.76
CA THR A 707 -35.56 -19.03 -29.49
C THR A 707 -34.22 -19.55 -29.01
N LEU A 708 -33.38 -18.68 -28.47
CA LEU A 708 -32.13 -19.01 -27.82
C LEU A 708 -32.26 -18.80 -26.31
N ALA A 709 -31.79 -19.76 -25.53
CA ALA A 709 -31.54 -19.59 -24.11
C ALA A 709 -30.17 -20.20 -23.79
N TYR A 710 -29.34 -19.42 -23.12
CA TYR A 710 -28.13 -19.94 -22.51
C TYR A 710 -28.24 -19.70 -21.01
N THR A 711 -27.78 -20.65 -20.20
CA THR A 711 -27.62 -20.48 -18.77
C THR A 711 -26.22 -20.95 -18.38
N GLY A 712 -25.43 -20.03 -17.88
CA GLY A 712 -24.12 -20.25 -17.28
C GLY A 712 -23.90 -19.15 -16.24
N ASP A 713 -23.02 -19.36 -15.26
CA ASP A 713 -22.68 -18.31 -14.30
C ASP A 713 -21.72 -17.32 -14.96
N LEU A 714 -22.22 -16.11 -15.20
CA LEU A 714 -21.46 -15.01 -15.80
C LEU A 714 -20.88 -14.05 -14.73
N GLY A 715 -20.86 -14.45 -13.45
CA GLY A 715 -20.60 -13.53 -12.35
C GLY A 715 -21.80 -12.60 -12.12
N GLN A 716 -21.74 -11.73 -11.11
CA GLN A 716 -22.88 -10.94 -10.63
C GLN A 716 -23.54 -10.09 -11.74
N GLY A 717 -24.62 -10.63 -12.33
CA GLY A 717 -25.48 -9.99 -13.33
C GLY A 717 -26.69 -10.90 -13.59
N SER A 718 -27.89 -10.34 -13.64
CA SER A 718 -29.15 -11.10 -13.73
C SER A 718 -29.20 -12.04 -14.96
N ALA A 719 -30.07 -13.05 -14.90
CA ALA A 719 -30.34 -14.04 -15.95
C ALA A 719 -30.57 -13.50 -17.39
N ALA A 720 -30.74 -12.18 -17.57
CA ALA A 720 -30.80 -11.52 -18.87
C ALA A 720 -29.45 -11.46 -19.63
N MET A 721 -28.30 -11.55 -18.95
CA MET A 721 -26.97 -11.48 -19.60
C MET A 721 -26.53 -12.78 -20.29
N ALA A 722 -27.21 -13.90 -20.04
CA ALA A 722 -26.78 -15.20 -20.53
C ALA A 722 -27.00 -15.37 -22.06
N ALA A 723 -28.00 -14.70 -22.66
CA ALA A 723 -28.20 -14.77 -24.12
C ALA A 723 -27.06 -14.12 -24.95
N ASP A 724 -26.25 -13.24 -24.33
CA ASP A 724 -25.19 -12.47 -25.01
C ASP A 724 -23.81 -13.16 -24.93
N SER A 725 -23.73 -14.44 -24.59
CA SER A 725 -22.45 -15.18 -24.65
C SER A 725 -22.13 -15.72 -26.06
N LEU A 726 -23.11 -15.71 -26.98
CA LEU A 726 -22.91 -16.11 -28.38
C LEU A 726 -22.55 -14.90 -29.26
N TYR A 727 -21.62 -15.10 -30.19
CA TYR A 727 -21.11 -14.05 -31.09
C TYR A 727 -20.60 -14.61 -32.42
N GLY A 728 -20.67 -13.83 -33.49
CA GLY A 728 -20.40 -14.29 -34.86
C GLY A 728 -18.97 -14.13 -35.35
N ILE A 729 -18.12 -13.38 -34.66
CA ILE A 729 -16.75 -13.08 -35.10
C ILE A 729 -15.75 -13.73 -34.16
N SER A 730 -14.82 -14.55 -34.66
CA SER A 730 -13.76 -15.11 -33.82
C SER A 730 -12.93 -14.02 -33.13
N ALA A 731 -12.68 -14.17 -31.84
CA ALA A 731 -11.75 -13.34 -31.08
C ALA A 731 -10.29 -13.55 -31.53
N GLY A 732 -10.02 -14.60 -32.30
CA GLY A 732 -8.72 -14.93 -32.88
C GLY A 732 -8.47 -16.44 -32.85
N GLU A 733 -7.68 -16.94 -33.80
CA GLU A 733 -7.22 -18.34 -33.84
C GLU A 733 -5.83 -18.53 -33.21
N ARG A 734 -5.18 -17.43 -32.87
CA ARG A 734 -3.93 -17.39 -32.12
C ARG A 734 -4.20 -17.06 -30.66
N GLY A 735 -3.29 -17.42 -29.76
CA GLY A 735 -3.51 -17.31 -28.32
C GLY A 735 -3.01 -18.53 -27.57
N PHE A 736 -3.61 -18.75 -26.40
CA PHE A 736 -3.34 -19.88 -25.54
C PHE A 736 -4.44 -20.93 -25.69
N GLN A 737 -4.02 -22.18 -25.77
CA GLN A 737 -4.91 -23.31 -25.49
C GLN A 737 -5.02 -23.46 -23.97
N VAL A 738 -6.23 -23.42 -23.45
CA VAL A 738 -6.52 -23.68 -22.04
C VAL A 738 -6.89 -25.14 -21.88
N VAL A 739 -6.19 -25.86 -21.01
CA VAL A 739 -6.39 -27.29 -20.76
C VAL A 739 -6.91 -27.48 -19.35
N TYR A 740 -8.02 -28.20 -19.23
CA TYR A 740 -8.66 -28.52 -17.96
C TYR A 740 -8.39 -29.95 -17.55
N ARG A 741 -7.99 -30.11 -16.30
CA ARG A 741 -7.72 -31.41 -15.68
C ARG A 741 -8.84 -31.77 -14.71
N ASP A 742 -9.17 -33.05 -14.63
CA ASP A 742 -10.05 -33.55 -13.58
C ASP A 742 -9.38 -33.32 -12.21
N GLY A 743 -10.00 -32.63 -11.26
CA GLY A 743 -9.37 -32.36 -9.96
C GLY A 743 -8.16 -31.41 -9.99
N ARG A 744 -7.44 -31.35 -8.86
CA ARG A 744 -6.34 -30.39 -8.59
C ARG A 744 -4.95 -30.84 -9.05
N ASP A 745 -4.90 -31.87 -9.88
CA ASP A 745 -3.64 -32.53 -10.24
C ASP A 745 -3.40 -32.41 -11.75
N PHE A 746 -2.23 -31.89 -12.12
CA PHE A 746 -1.84 -31.73 -13.52
C PHE A 746 -1.58 -33.07 -14.23
N ALA A 747 -1.44 -34.18 -13.52
CA ALA A 747 -1.37 -35.51 -14.12
C ALA A 747 -2.74 -36.13 -14.44
N ASN A 748 -3.82 -35.58 -13.88
CA ASN A 748 -5.14 -36.14 -14.11
C ASN A 748 -5.57 -36.03 -15.59
N PRO A 749 -6.55 -36.84 -16.02
CA PRO A 749 -7.04 -36.80 -17.39
C PRO A 749 -7.52 -35.40 -17.79
N VAL A 750 -7.27 -35.04 -19.05
CA VAL A 750 -7.84 -33.83 -19.63
C VAL A 750 -9.33 -34.03 -19.82
N ILE A 751 -10.12 -33.10 -19.29
CA ILE A 751 -11.58 -33.12 -19.36
C ILE A 751 -12.13 -32.11 -20.38
N GLY A 752 -11.30 -31.18 -20.87
CA GLY A 752 -11.70 -30.24 -21.90
C GLY A 752 -10.57 -29.31 -22.34
N PHE A 753 -10.77 -28.71 -23.52
CA PHE A 753 -9.92 -27.67 -24.09
C PHE A 753 -10.73 -26.39 -24.33
N GLY A 754 -10.12 -25.24 -24.10
CA GLY A 754 -10.64 -23.92 -24.47
C GLY A 754 -9.58 -23.11 -25.20
N HIS A 755 -9.97 -21.99 -25.80
CA HIS A 755 -9.07 -21.09 -26.51
C HIS A 755 -9.24 -19.65 -26.04
N VAL A 756 -8.14 -19.00 -25.63
CA VAL A 756 -8.15 -17.59 -25.24
C VAL A 756 -7.12 -16.78 -26.03
N PRO A 757 -7.47 -15.60 -26.54
CA PRO A 757 -6.54 -14.78 -27.34
C PRO A 757 -5.49 -14.05 -26.49
N PHE A 758 -5.49 -14.21 -25.16
CA PHE A 758 -4.53 -13.61 -24.23
C PHE A 758 -4.47 -14.45 -22.94
N ALA A 759 -3.35 -14.39 -22.20
CA ALA A 759 -3.23 -15.07 -20.91
C ALA A 759 -3.99 -14.27 -19.83
N ALA A 760 -5.28 -14.59 -19.65
CA ALA A 760 -6.22 -13.77 -18.90
C ALA A 760 -6.14 -13.93 -17.37
N PRO A 761 -6.37 -12.86 -16.59
CA PRO A 761 -6.84 -12.95 -15.20
C PRO A 761 -8.19 -13.64 -15.18
N THR A 762 -8.20 -14.87 -14.68
CA THR A 762 -9.42 -15.59 -14.40
C THR A 762 -10.01 -15.11 -13.08
N ASP A 763 -11.32 -14.94 -13.04
CA ASP A 763 -12.08 -14.83 -11.79
C ASP A 763 -12.60 -16.24 -11.50
N GLN A 764 -11.81 -17.01 -10.76
CA GLN A 764 -12.08 -18.43 -10.53
C GLN A 764 -13.23 -18.61 -9.52
N GLN A 765 -14.37 -19.14 -9.98
CA GLN A 765 -15.51 -19.46 -9.11
C GLN A 765 -15.39 -20.84 -8.43
N SER A 766 -14.47 -21.70 -8.91
CA SER A 766 -14.22 -23.05 -8.38
C SER A 766 -12.74 -23.24 -8.05
N THR A 767 -12.47 -23.95 -6.96
CA THR A 767 -11.11 -24.32 -6.55
C THR A 767 -10.79 -25.77 -6.89
N ALA A 768 -11.65 -26.46 -7.65
CA ALA A 768 -11.59 -27.91 -7.78
C ALA A 768 -10.64 -28.40 -8.88
N GLN A 769 -10.26 -27.56 -9.84
CA GLN A 769 -9.61 -27.97 -11.08
C GLN A 769 -8.25 -27.29 -11.29
N ALA A 770 -7.29 -28.06 -11.78
CA ALA A 770 -6.02 -27.55 -12.29
C ALA A 770 -6.18 -27.06 -13.74
N VAL A 771 -5.63 -25.88 -14.05
CA VAL A 771 -5.75 -25.20 -15.35
C VAL A 771 -4.37 -24.99 -15.94
N GLU A 772 -4.18 -25.37 -17.20
CA GLU A 772 -2.90 -25.22 -17.89
C GLU A 772 -3.09 -24.37 -19.15
N TYR A 773 -2.38 -23.25 -19.26
CA TYR A 773 -2.32 -22.44 -20.47
C TYR A 773 -1.11 -22.85 -21.28
N ARG A 774 -1.33 -23.26 -22.53
CA ARG A 774 -0.27 -23.70 -23.45
C ARG A 774 -0.22 -22.82 -24.68
N ALA A 775 0.98 -22.44 -25.08
CA ALA A 775 1.19 -21.75 -26.34
C ALA A 775 2.62 -21.89 -26.85
N VAL A 776 2.84 -21.73 -28.14
CA VAL A 776 4.15 -21.52 -28.74
C VAL A 776 4.39 -20.02 -28.83
N PHE A 777 5.39 -19.52 -28.12
CA PHE A 777 5.88 -18.16 -28.20
C PHE A 777 6.95 -18.05 -29.29
N GLU A 778 6.74 -17.13 -30.23
CA GLU A 778 7.73 -16.85 -31.27
C GLU A 778 8.66 -15.74 -30.77
N ALA A 779 9.81 -16.13 -30.21
CA ALA A 779 10.80 -15.19 -29.72
C ALA A 779 11.38 -14.37 -30.90
N PRO A 780 11.19 -13.04 -30.94
CA PRO A 780 11.55 -12.23 -32.10
C PRO A 780 13.07 -12.11 -32.32
N ALA A 781 13.88 -12.31 -31.28
CA ALA A 781 15.33 -12.25 -31.32
C ALA A 781 15.97 -13.12 -30.23
N THR A 782 17.20 -13.59 -30.45
CA THR A 782 17.98 -14.25 -29.39
C THR A 782 18.32 -13.24 -28.29
N GLY A 783 18.03 -13.57 -27.03
CA GLY A 783 18.28 -12.67 -25.91
C GLY A 783 17.68 -13.14 -24.58
N GLU A 784 17.84 -12.32 -23.55
CA GLU A 784 17.21 -12.55 -22.24
C GLU A 784 15.81 -11.96 -22.23
N TYR A 785 14.83 -12.79 -21.88
CA TYR A 785 13.42 -12.43 -21.73
C TYR A 785 13.02 -12.54 -20.27
N GLN A 786 12.28 -11.55 -19.76
CA GLN A 786 11.74 -11.59 -18.42
C GLN A 786 10.24 -11.85 -18.42
N PHE A 787 9.83 -12.76 -17.57
CA PHE A 787 8.47 -13.23 -17.40
C PHE A 787 8.00 -12.94 -15.98
N VAL A 788 6.76 -12.48 -15.84
CA VAL A 788 6.16 -12.18 -14.54
C VAL A 788 4.84 -12.90 -14.40
N LEU A 789 4.73 -13.64 -13.29
CA LEU A 789 3.47 -14.16 -12.79
C LEU A 789 3.05 -13.35 -11.58
N ASP A 790 1.86 -12.76 -11.67
CA ASP A 790 1.18 -12.11 -10.56
C ASP A 790 -0.05 -12.95 -10.25
N SER A 791 -0.05 -13.62 -9.10
CA SER A 791 -1.06 -14.62 -8.78
C SER A 791 -1.46 -14.52 -7.32
N GLY A 792 -2.74 -14.74 -7.04
CA GLY A 792 -3.20 -14.89 -5.68
C GLY A 792 -2.70 -16.20 -5.05
N ASN A 793 -2.58 -17.29 -5.81
CA ASN A 793 -2.06 -18.58 -5.33
C ASN A 793 -1.16 -19.27 -6.39
N SER A 794 -1.09 -20.60 -6.35
CA SER A 794 -0.13 -21.43 -7.06
C SER A 794 -0.16 -21.26 -8.59
N ALA A 795 0.89 -20.67 -9.14
CA ALA A 795 1.14 -20.56 -10.57
C ALA A 795 2.61 -20.84 -10.92
N GLN A 796 2.88 -21.61 -11.99
CA GLN A 796 4.23 -21.92 -12.43
C GLN A 796 4.33 -21.81 -13.96
N LEU A 797 5.36 -21.12 -14.44
CA LEU A 797 5.63 -20.96 -15.87
C LEU A 797 6.83 -21.81 -16.28
N PHE A 798 6.62 -22.62 -17.30
CA PHE A 798 7.64 -23.41 -17.96
C PHE A 798 7.88 -22.90 -19.38
N ILE A 799 9.15 -22.89 -19.81
CA ILE A 799 9.57 -22.62 -21.18
C ILE A 799 10.47 -23.77 -21.63
N ASP A 800 10.12 -24.44 -22.72
CA ASP A 800 10.83 -25.63 -23.23
C ASP A 800 11.11 -26.67 -22.15
N ASP A 801 10.09 -26.96 -21.34
CA ASP A 801 10.12 -27.84 -20.18
C ASP A 801 11.00 -27.37 -19.01
N GLU A 802 11.58 -26.17 -19.04
CA GLU A 802 12.33 -25.58 -17.93
C GLU A 802 11.44 -24.64 -17.09
N LEU A 803 11.47 -24.77 -15.77
CA LEU A 803 10.74 -23.89 -14.86
C LEU A 803 11.41 -22.51 -14.82
N ILE A 804 10.73 -21.49 -15.34
CA ILE A 804 11.25 -20.12 -15.43
C ILE A 804 10.73 -19.24 -14.29
N VAL A 805 9.44 -19.37 -13.96
CA VAL A 805 8.82 -18.62 -12.86
C VAL A 805 8.11 -19.58 -11.93
N ASP A 806 8.54 -19.61 -10.67
CA ASP A 806 7.90 -20.38 -9.61
C ASP A 806 7.15 -19.45 -8.66
N ASN A 807 5.85 -19.30 -8.89
CA ASN A 807 4.89 -18.65 -8.00
C ASN A 807 3.92 -19.70 -7.42
N GLY A 808 4.41 -20.92 -7.17
CA GLY A 808 3.60 -22.05 -6.73
C GLY A 808 3.38 -22.07 -5.21
N GLY A 809 2.27 -22.64 -4.75
CA GLY A 809 1.94 -22.78 -3.32
C GLY A 809 0.67 -22.04 -2.89
N SER A 810 0.36 -22.09 -1.58
CA SER A 810 -0.75 -21.32 -1.00
C SER A 810 -0.22 -20.03 -0.38
N HIS A 811 -0.59 -18.89 -0.96
CA HIS A 811 -0.19 -17.56 -0.53
C HIS A 811 -1.31 -16.55 -0.84
N GLY A 812 -1.10 -15.28 -0.49
CA GLY A 812 -1.92 -14.17 -0.99
C GLY A 812 -1.33 -13.59 -2.29
N PRO A 813 -1.86 -12.47 -2.82
CA PRO A 813 -1.36 -11.83 -4.04
C PRO A 813 0.16 -11.60 -4.00
N GLN A 814 0.88 -12.27 -4.91
CA GLN A 814 2.33 -12.18 -5.04
C GLN A 814 2.72 -12.08 -6.50
N ARG A 815 3.71 -11.21 -6.75
CA ARG A 815 4.33 -11.02 -8.06
C ARG A 815 5.74 -11.60 -8.04
N ILE A 816 5.97 -12.62 -8.87
CA ILE A 816 7.28 -13.26 -9.05
C ILE A 816 7.77 -13.03 -10.47
N THR A 817 9.06 -12.72 -10.60
CA THR A 817 9.75 -12.53 -11.88
C THR A 817 10.74 -13.66 -12.11
N GLY A 818 10.79 -14.17 -13.32
CA GLY A 818 11.83 -15.09 -13.80
C GLY A 818 12.38 -14.61 -15.14
N ALA A 819 13.56 -15.13 -15.51
CA ALA A 819 14.21 -14.78 -16.77
C ALA A 819 14.70 -16.05 -17.49
N ALA A 820 14.61 -16.04 -18.81
CA ALA A 820 15.11 -17.11 -19.66
C ALA A 820 15.92 -16.52 -20.83
N SER A 821 17.04 -17.15 -21.17
CA SER A 821 17.77 -16.85 -22.41
C SER A 821 17.17 -17.69 -23.53
N LEU A 822 16.50 -17.04 -24.47
CA LEU A 822 15.82 -17.69 -25.58
C LEU A 822 16.55 -17.44 -26.89
N GLU A 823 16.51 -18.43 -27.79
CA GLU A 823 16.96 -18.25 -29.17
C GLU A 823 15.85 -17.55 -29.98
N ALA A 824 16.16 -17.01 -31.16
CA ALA A 824 15.12 -16.51 -32.04
C ALA A 824 14.33 -17.69 -32.63
N GLY A 825 13.00 -17.67 -32.53
CA GLY A 825 12.13 -18.73 -33.05
C GLY A 825 11.13 -19.29 -32.02
N PRO A 826 10.54 -20.46 -32.28
CA PRO A 826 9.46 -21.01 -31.47
C PRO A 826 9.98 -21.61 -30.17
N HIS A 827 9.40 -21.15 -29.06
CA HIS A 827 9.60 -21.66 -27.72
C HIS A 827 8.26 -22.03 -27.11
N LEU A 828 8.20 -23.15 -26.42
CA LEU A 828 6.95 -23.63 -25.88
C LEU A 828 6.71 -23.11 -24.47
N LEU A 829 5.58 -22.44 -24.28
CA LEU A 829 5.07 -21.97 -22.99
C LEU A 829 4.06 -22.95 -22.41
N ALA A 830 4.25 -23.33 -21.16
CA ALA A 830 3.24 -24.00 -20.34
C ALA A 830 3.11 -23.28 -18.99
N LEU A 831 1.96 -22.66 -18.75
CA LEU A 831 1.63 -22.00 -17.49
C LEU A 831 0.62 -22.86 -16.73
N GLN A 832 1.08 -23.46 -15.64
CA GLN A 832 0.27 -24.27 -14.75
C GLN A 832 -0.29 -23.39 -13.64
N TYR A 833 -1.61 -23.38 -13.48
CA TYR A 833 -2.31 -22.58 -12.49
C TYR A 833 -3.28 -23.43 -11.68
N LEU A 834 -3.16 -23.35 -10.36
CA LEU A 834 -4.00 -24.04 -9.41
C LEU A 834 -4.70 -23.03 -8.47
N PRO A 835 -5.98 -22.72 -8.72
CA PRO A 835 -6.78 -21.81 -7.89
C PRO A 835 -7.10 -22.45 -6.54
N LEU A 836 -6.49 -21.97 -5.46
CA LEU A 836 -6.73 -22.54 -4.13
C LEU A 836 -7.93 -21.90 -3.39
N VAL A 837 -8.35 -20.71 -3.82
CA VAL A 837 -9.52 -19.96 -3.30
C VAL A 837 -10.46 -19.45 -4.40
N ARG A 838 -11.70 -19.17 -4.01
CA ARG A 838 -12.67 -18.50 -4.89
C ARG A 838 -12.30 -17.04 -5.07
N GLY A 839 -12.43 -16.51 -6.28
CA GLY A 839 -11.99 -15.17 -6.64
C GLY A 839 -10.48 -15.03 -6.76
N ASP A 840 -9.76 -16.15 -6.83
CA ASP A 840 -8.33 -16.16 -7.12
C ASP A 840 -8.09 -15.73 -8.56
N TRP A 841 -6.93 -15.10 -8.81
CA TRP A 841 -6.61 -14.48 -10.08
C TRP A 841 -5.17 -14.75 -10.50
N LEU A 842 -4.93 -14.72 -11.81
CA LEU A 842 -3.64 -14.96 -12.43
C LEU A 842 -3.38 -13.94 -13.54
N MET A 843 -2.33 -13.15 -13.44
CA MET A 843 -1.86 -12.31 -14.54
C MET A 843 -0.47 -12.74 -14.97
N PHE A 844 -0.36 -13.03 -16.27
CA PHE A 844 0.91 -13.37 -16.90
C PHE A 844 1.36 -12.24 -17.82
N THR A 845 2.55 -11.70 -17.56
CA THR A 845 3.13 -10.59 -18.33
C THR A 845 4.56 -10.89 -18.78
N LEU A 846 4.96 -10.27 -19.88
CA LEU A 846 6.30 -10.33 -20.47
C LEU A 846 6.90 -8.92 -20.48
N SER A 847 8.22 -8.80 -20.27
CA SER A 847 8.98 -7.57 -20.50
C SER A 847 10.09 -7.81 -21.52
N PRO A 848 9.97 -7.23 -22.73
CA PRO A 848 11.01 -7.29 -23.75
C PRO A 848 11.77 -5.95 -23.87
N VAL A 849 12.08 -5.24 -22.76
CA VAL A 849 12.88 -3.98 -22.65
C VAL A 849 12.09 -2.72 -22.23
N VAL A 850 10.75 -2.67 -22.30
CA VAL A 850 9.94 -1.50 -21.86
C VAL A 850 8.68 -1.90 -21.08
N GLY A 851 8.78 -1.95 -19.75
CA GLY A 851 7.62 -2.17 -18.86
C GLY A 851 6.95 -3.56 -19.00
N TRP A 852 6.10 -3.90 -18.04
CA TRP A 852 5.36 -5.17 -18.03
C TRP A 852 4.04 -5.03 -18.79
N ARG A 853 3.76 -5.96 -19.72
CA ARG A 853 2.49 -6.03 -20.44
C ARG A 853 1.97 -7.47 -20.53
N MET A 854 0.65 -7.64 -20.60
CA MET A 854 0.06 -8.95 -20.90
C MET A 854 0.52 -9.42 -22.28
N MET A 855 0.81 -10.72 -22.41
CA MET A 855 1.16 -11.31 -23.70
C MET A 855 -0.07 -11.27 -24.63
N ASP A 856 0.14 -10.79 -25.86
CA ASP A 856 -0.92 -10.75 -26.87
C ASP A 856 -0.96 -12.08 -27.64
N GLY A 857 -2.15 -12.46 -28.11
CA GLY A 857 -2.35 -13.61 -28.98
C GLY A 857 -1.62 -13.51 -30.32
N SER A 858 -1.18 -12.32 -30.74
CA SER A 858 -0.32 -12.20 -31.93
C SER A 858 1.10 -12.76 -31.72
N GLU A 859 1.55 -12.87 -30.47
CA GLU A 859 2.91 -13.28 -30.10
C GLU A 859 3.01 -14.78 -29.81
N VAL A 860 1.86 -15.41 -29.59
CA VAL A 860 1.75 -16.80 -29.24
C VAL A 860 0.80 -17.54 -30.18
N ALA A 861 0.86 -18.86 -30.24
CA ALA A 861 -0.08 -19.69 -30.98
C ALA A 861 -0.40 -20.96 -30.19
N PRO A 862 -1.61 -21.53 -30.31
CA PRO A 862 -1.90 -22.82 -29.72
C PRO A 862 -0.89 -23.87 -30.21
N PRO A 863 -0.35 -24.72 -29.32
CA PRO A 863 0.60 -25.76 -29.74
C PRO A 863 -0.10 -26.81 -30.58
N SER A 864 0.65 -27.45 -31.48
CA SER A 864 0.14 -28.65 -32.18
C SER A 864 -0.17 -29.77 -31.19
N ALA A 865 -1.11 -30.66 -31.53
CA ALA A 865 -1.58 -31.75 -30.66
C ALA A 865 -0.48 -32.74 -30.20
N ALA A 866 0.74 -32.65 -30.73
CA ALA A 866 1.85 -33.56 -30.44
C ALA A 866 2.65 -33.23 -29.17
N TYR A 867 2.41 -32.08 -28.51
CA TYR A 867 3.10 -31.77 -27.26
C TYR A 867 2.36 -32.35 -26.04
N ALA A 868 3.06 -33.24 -25.32
CA ALA A 868 2.69 -33.69 -23.99
C ALA A 868 3.66 -33.04 -22.99
N PRO A 869 3.19 -32.28 -21.97
CA PRO A 869 4.07 -31.80 -20.92
C PRO A 869 4.77 -32.97 -20.22
N PRO A 870 5.93 -32.76 -19.59
CA PRO A 870 6.63 -33.82 -18.87
C PRO A 870 5.67 -34.47 -17.87
N VAL A 871 5.58 -35.80 -17.89
CA VAL A 871 4.77 -36.54 -16.92
C VAL A 871 5.35 -36.22 -15.53
N LEU A 872 4.53 -35.55 -14.72
CA LEU A 872 4.90 -35.11 -13.38
C LEU A 872 4.60 -36.23 -12.38
N ALA A 873 5.46 -36.34 -11.38
CA ALA A 873 5.16 -37.08 -10.17
C ALA A 873 4.07 -36.38 -9.39
N THR A 874 3.18 -37.17 -8.80
CA THR A 874 2.05 -36.63 -8.05
C THR A 874 2.11 -37.08 -6.61
N LEU A 875 1.65 -36.19 -5.74
CA LEU A 875 1.37 -36.48 -4.35
C LEU A 875 -0.11 -36.22 -4.14
N ARG A 876 -0.81 -37.17 -3.54
CA ARG A 876 -2.24 -37.02 -3.20
C ARG A 876 -2.52 -37.47 -1.77
N PRO A 877 -3.50 -36.87 -1.08
CA PRO A 877 -3.92 -37.35 0.23
C PRO A 877 -4.30 -38.84 0.17
N ASP A 878 -3.84 -39.61 1.15
CA ASP A 878 -4.29 -40.99 1.29
C ASP A 878 -5.73 -41.00 1.84
N SER A 879 -6.68 -41.44 1.00
CA SER A 879 -8.09 -41.52 1.37
C SER A 879 -8.36 -42.45 2.55
N THR A 880 -7.51 -43.46 2.78
CA THR A 880 -7.62 -44.38 3.92
C THR A 880 -7.14 -43.75 5.24
N TRP A 881 -6.35 -42.69 5.16
CA TRP A 881 -5.93 -41.89 6.31
C TRP A 881 -6.93 -40.78 6.64
N GLY A 882 -7.76 -40.35 5.70
CA GLY A 882 -8.75 -39.30 5.93
C GLY A 882 -8.15 -37.90 6.11
N GLY A 883 -7.03 -37.60 5.43
CA GLY A 883 -6.47 -36.23 5.34
C GLY A 883 -5.34 -35.90 6.32
N ALA A 884 -5.52 -34.87 7.16
CA ALA A 884 -4.55 -34.47 8.18
C ALA A 884 -5.06 -34.91 9.55
N ARG A 885 -4.25 -35.64 10.34
CA ARG A 885 -4.65 -36.14 11.67
C ARG A 885 -3.85 -35.49 12.78
N GLN A 886 -4.52 -35.21 13.89
CA GLN A 886 -3.86 -34.92 15.16
C GLN A 886 -3.78 -36.21 15.98
N PHE A 887 -2.73 -36.31 16.79
CA PHE A 887 -2.50 -37.45 17.66
C PHE A 887 -2.23 -36.95 19.06
N ASP A 888 -2.81 -37.63 20.06
CA ASP A 888 -2.59 -37.28 21.46
C ASP A 888 -1.10 -37.42 21.82
N GLY A 889 -0.56 -36.40 22.48
CA GLY A 889 0.87 -36.33 22.81
C GLY A 889 1.77 -35.80 21.69
N LEU A 890 1.26 -35.59 20.46
CA LEU A 890 2.03 -35.06 19.32
C LEU A 890 1.53 -33.66 18.91
N ALA A 891 1.50 -32.72 19.85
CA ALA A 891 0.91 -31.39 19.65
C ALA A 891 1.70 -30.48 18.70
N ARG A 892 3.00 -30.73 18.50
CA ARG A 892 3.88 -29.97 17.59
C ARG A 892 4.87 -30.91 16.89
N PRO A 893 4.41 -31.71 15.90
CA PRO A 893 5.29 -32.56 15.11
C PRO A 893 6.46 -31.77 14.53
N SER A 894 7.69 -32.24 14.77
CA SER A 894 8.92 -31.62 14.30
C SER A 894 9.68 -32.48 13.28
N ALA A 895 9.59 -33.80 13.41
CA ALA A 895 10.28 -34.76 12.54
C ALA A 895 9.45 -36.03 12.35
N VAL A 896 9.64 -36.70 11.21
CA VAL A 896 9.02 -37.99 10.92
C VAL A 896 9.99 -38.90 10.17
N THR A 897 9.97 -40.18 10.48
CA THR A 897 10.70 -41.22 9.74
C THR A 897 9.83 -42.47 9.62
N VAL A 898 10.15 -43.38 8.70
CA VAL A 898 9.36 -44.60 8.47
C VAL A 898 10.26 -45.83 8.52
N ARG A 899 9.89 -46.76 9.40
CA ARG A 899 10.58 -48.05 9.53
C ARG A 899 10.27 -48.98 8.35
N ALA A 900 11.12 -49.99 8.16
CA ALA A 900 10.94 -50.99 7.11
C ALA A 900 9.62 -51.78 7.20
N ASP A 901 9.01 -51.87 8.39
CA ASP A 901 7.69 -52.49 8.61
C ASP A 901 6.50 -51.55 8.30
N GLY A 902 6.78 -50.32 7.85
CA GLY A 902 5.78 -49.30 7.52
C GLY A 902 5.32 -48.46 8.71
N THR A 903 5.85 -48.69 9.91
CA THR A 903 5.55 -47.87 11.10
C THR A 903 6.17 -46.49 10.95
N ALA A 904 5.33 -45.44 11.01
CA ALA A 904 5.80 -44.06 11.05
C ALA A 904 6.15 -43.68 12.50
N VAL A 905 7.34 -43.11 12.69
CA VAL A 905 7.80 -42.57 13.98
C VAL A 905 7.82 -41.06 13.86
N VAL A 906 7.04 -40.38 14.69
CA VAL A 906 6.88 -38.92 14.66
C VAL A 906 7.38 -38.32 15.97
N ALA A 907 8.26 -37.33 15.89
CA ALA A 907 8.71 -36.57 17.04
C ALA A 907 7.87 -35.31 17.26
N SER A 908 7.59 -34.98 18.52
CA SER A 908 7.00 -33.71 18.95
C SER A 908 7.69 -33.26 20.24
N GLY A 909 8.70 -32.39 20.11
CA GLY A 909 9.56 -31.99 21.23
C GLY A 909 10.41 -33.15 21.72
N HIS A 910 10.14 -33.63 22.93
CA HIS A 910 10.82 -34.78 23.58
C HIS A 910 10.02 -36.09 23.48
N THR A 911 8.84 -36.08 22.86
CA THR A 911 7.99 -37.27 22.71
C THR A 911 8.09 -37.86 21.31
N LEU A 912 8.22 -39.18 21.22
CA LEU A 912 8.10 -39.96 19.98
C LEU A 912 6.77 -40.72 19.98
N GLY A 913 6.01 -40.64 18.89
CA GLY A 913 4.80 -41.43 18.66
C GLY A 913 5.00 -42.43 17.53
N PHE A 914 4.51 -43.66 17.72
CA PHE A 914 4.62 -44.76 16.77
C PHE A 914 3.25 -45.06 16.18
N ILE A 915 3.11 -44.78 14.89
CA ILE A 915 1.86 -44.89 14.15
C ILE A 915 1.96 -46.05 13.18
N ALA A 916 1.07 -47.04 13.35
CA ALA A 916 1.01 -48.21 12.49
C ALA A 916 0.52 -47.84 11.07
N PRO A 917 0.76 -48.71 10.06
CA PRO A 917 0.29 -48.48 8.70
C PRO A 917 -1.23 -48.30 8.54
N ASP A 918 -2.03 -48.76 9.50
CA ASP A 918 -3.49 -48.54 9.53
C ASP A 918 -3.89 -47.15 10.09
N GLY A 919 -2.92 -46.38 10.58
CA GLY A 919 -3.10 -45.06 11.17
C GLY A 919 -3.34 -45.05 12.68
N THR A 920 -3.18 -46.19 13.36
CA THR A 920 -3.31 -46.28 14.82
C THR A 920 -2.02 -45.83 15.50
N LEU A 921 -2.08 -44.80 16.36
CA LEU A 921 -1.02 -44.50 17.32
C LEU A 921 -1.08 -45.56 18.43
N PHE A 922 -0.12 -46.49 18.43
CA PHE A 922 -0.14 -47.62 19.36
C PHE A 922 0.90 -47.51 20.48
N ARG A 923 1.83 -46.56 20.39
CA ARG A 923 2.89 -46.35 21.40
C ARG A 923 3.40 -44.91 21.38
N THR A 924 3.77 -44.42 22.55
CA THR A 924 4.57 -43.20 22.73
C THR A 924 5.80 -43.49 23.59
N ALA A 925 6.92 -42.85 23.31
CA ALA A 925 8.13 -42.88 24.12
C ALA A 925 8.54 -41.44 24.49
N ASP A 926 8.91 -41.22 25.75
CA ASP A 926 9.41 -39.94 26.25
C ASP A 926 10.93 -40.01 26.38
N LEU A 927 11.62 -39.06 25.74
CA LEU A 927 13.07 -38.95 25.76
C LEU A 927 13.58 -38.19 27.00
N GLY A 928 12.72 -37.42 27.66
CA GLY A 928 13.02 -36.63 28.86
C GLY A 928 13.11 -35.11 28.62
N ASP A 929 12.88 -34.35 29.69
CA ASP A 929 12.92 -32.89 29.67
C ASP A 929 14.28 -32.35 29.20
N GLY A 930 14.24 -31.34 28.34
CA GLY A 930 15.45 -30.71 27.78
C GLY A 930 15.92 -31.27 26.44
N ILE A 931 15.27 -32.32 25.91
CA ILE A 931 15.50 -32.80 24.54
C ILE A 931 14.53 -32.12 23.58
N GLU A 932 15.03 -31.65 22.44
CA GLU A 932 14.20 -31.14 21.34
C GLU A 932 14.63 -31.82 20.04
N VAL A 933 13.84 -32.80 19.60
CA VAL A 933 14.16 -33.55 18.38
C VAL A 933 13.93 -32.66 17.15
N SER A 934 15.01 -32.37 16.43
CA SER A 934 14.99 -31.60 15.18
C SER A 934 14.74 -32.46 13.94
N ASP A 935 15.23 -33.69 13.93
CA ASP A 935 15.10 -34.61 12.80
C ASP A 935 15.22 -36.09 13.21
N LEU A 936 14.73 -37.00 12.37
CA LEU A 936 14.68 -38.45 12.61
C LEU A 936 15.11 -39.26 11.39
N ALA A 937 15.89 -40.32 11.62
CA ALA A 937 16.20 -41.32 10.60
C ALA A 937 16.11 -42.74 11.18
N THR A 938 15.85 -43.74 10.32
CA THR A 938 15.83 -45.16 10.73
C THR A 938 16.91 -45.94 10.01
N ALA A 939 17.67 -46.73 10.77
CA ALA A 939 18.62 -47.68 10.20
C ALA A 939 17.92 -48.96 9.73
N ALA A 940 18.53 -49.67 8.78
CA ALA A 940 18.05 -50.99 8.35
C ALA A 940 18.04 -52.04 9.48
N SER A 941 18.86 -51.84 10.52
CA SER A 941 18.89 -52.64 11.75
C SER A 941 17.64 -52.47 12.62
N GLY A 942 16.81 -51.44 12.36
CA GLY A 942 15.63 -51.09 13.16
C GLY A 942 15.90 -50.08 14.28
N GLU A 943 17.14 -49.61 14.43
CA GLU A 943 17.47 -48.50 15.32
C GLU A 943 16.91 -47.18 14.78
N ILE A 944 16.46 -46.29 15.68
CA ILE A 944 15.97 -44.94 15.37
C ILE A 944 17.03 -43.94 15.82
N ILE A 945 17.43 -43.04 14.93
CA ILE A 945 18.38 -41.98 15.20
C ILE A 945 17.58 -40.68 15.32
N ALA A 946 17.75 -39.96 16.43
CA ALA A 946 17.14 -38.66 16.65
C ALA A 946 18.23 -37.59 16.80
N ALA A 947 18.10 -36.50 16.05
CA ALA A 947 18.93 -35.31 16.22
C ALA A 947 18.38 -34.45 17.37
N ASP A 948 19.16 -34.25 18.43
CA ASP A 948 18.78 -33.36 19.53
C ASP A 948 19.34 -31.96 19.32
N ARG A 949 18.43 -31.00 19.11
CA ARG A 949 18.75 -29.59 18.92
C ARG A 949 19.24 -28.91 20.20
N THR A 950 18.89 -29.41 21.38
CA THR A 950 19.30 -28.75 22.63
C THR A 950 20.76 -29.04 22.94
N SER A 951 21.14 -30.32 22.93
CA SER A 951 22.51 -30.74 23.23
C SER A 951 23.43 -30.78 22.02
N GLN A 952 22.91 -30.65 20.80
CA GLN A 952 23.65 -30.80 19.53
C GLN A 952 24.30 -32.19 19.42
N THR A 953 23.53 -33.25 19.73
CA THR A 953 23.98 -34.65 19.70
C THR A 953 23.04 -35.53 18.88
N LEU A 954 23.47 -36.76 18.61
CA LEU A 954 22.62 -37.80 18.03
C LEU A 954 22.25 -38.83 19.09
N LEU A 955 20.97 -39.09 19.26
CA LEU A 955 20.44 -40.12 20.14
C LEU A 955 20.14 -41.36 19.30
N VAL A 956 20.78 -42.49 19.62
CA VAL A 956 20.45 -43.78 19.01
C VAL A 956 19.53 -44.55 19.96
N LEU A 957 18.36 -44.86 19.45
CA LEU A 957 17.25 -45.49 20.14
C LEU A 957 17.02 -46.88 19.56
N ASP A 958 16.54 -47.81 20.39
CA ASP A 958 16.05 -49.08 19.89
C ASP A 958 14.70 -48.92 19.18
N GLY A 959 14.20 -49.99 18.56
CA GLY A 959 12.93 -49.97 17.83
C GLY A 959 11.69 -49.68 18.70
N GLU A 960 11.85 -49.62 20.02
CA GLU A 960 10.80 -49.24 20.98
C GLU A 960 10.91 -47.77 21.45
N GLY A 961 11.93 -47.04 21.01
CA GLY A 961 12.17 -45.64 21.37
C GLY A 961 12.98 -45.44 22.64
N LYS A 962 13.64 -46.48 23.15
CA LYS A 962 14.49 -46.38 24.35
C LYS A 962 15.91 -46.01 23.95
N LEU A 963 16.51 -45.04 24.67
CA LEU A 963 17.89 -44.62 24.49
C LEU A 963 18.88 -45.77 24.71
N VAL A 964 19.63 -46.09 23.65
CA VAL A 964 20.72 -47.07 23.65
C VAL A 964 22.06 -46.36 23.86
N ARG A 965 22.30 -45.28 23.11
CA ARG A 965 23.54 -44.50 23.18
C ARG A 965 23.35 -43.08 22.66
N THR A 966 24.22 -42.17 23.12
CA THR A 966 24.34 -40.81 22.59
C THR A 966 25.67 -40.69 21.86
N ILE A 967 25.65 -40.12 20.66
CA ILE A 967 26.84 -39.83 19.86
C ILE A 967 27.08 -38.33 19.89
N GLU A 968 28.23 -37.94 20.44
CA GLU A 968 28.70 -36.56 20.46
C GLU A 968 29.65 -36.30 19.29
N GLY A 969 29.72 -35.05 18.86
CA GLY A 969 30.55 -34.63 17.75
C GLY A 969 30.81 -33.13 17.74
N PRO A 970 31.68 -32.63 16.85
CA PRO A 970 31.89 -31.20 16.65
C PRO A 970 30.71 -30.56 15.89
N PHE A 971 29.48 -30.91 16.24
CA PHE A 971 28.28 -30.43 15.56
C PHE A 971 27.96 -29.02 16.06
N SER A 972 27.98 -28.05 15.14
CA SER A 972 27.60 -26.66 15.45
C SER A 972 26.08 -26.47 15.55
N SER A 973 25.34 -27.31 14.83
CA SER A 973 23.88 -27.35 14.75
C SER A 973 23.52 -28.68 14.10
N VAL A 974 22.86 -29.62 14.76
CA VAL A 974 22.36 -30.86 14.13
C VAL A 974 20.95 -30.57 13.60
N SER A 975 20.86 -30.20 12.33
CA SER A 975 19.59 -29.75 11.73
C SER A 975 18.90 -30.83 10.92
N GLY A 976 19.65 -31.74 10.30
CA GLY A 976 19.09 -32.86 9.55
C GLY A 976 20.04 -34.05 9.41
N ILE A 977 19.47 -35.24 9.31
CA ILE A 977 20.15 -36.53 9.35
C ILE A 977 19.52 -37.54 8.41
N ASP A 978 20.34 -38.41 7.83
CA ASP A 978 19.85 -39.59 7.12
C ASP A 978 20.86 -40.75 7.25
N VAL A 979 20.40 -41.99 7.09
CA VAL A 979 21.17 -43.20 7.32
C VAL A 979 21.27 -44.00 6.03
N HIS A 980 22.50 -44.30 5.61
CA HIS A 980 22.74 -45.17 4.46
C HIS A 980 23.82 -46.21 4.77
N GLY A 981 23.42 -47.49 4.75
CA GLY A 981 24.25 -48.59 5.27
C GLY A 981 24.52 -48.41 6.77
N ASP A 982 25.77 -48.60 7.18
CA ASP A 982 26.21 -48.43 8.58
C ASP A 982 26.72 -47.01 8.88
N THR A 983 26.28 -46.00 8.11
CA THR A 983 26.74 -44.61 8.24
C THR A 983 25.56 -43.65 8.40
N ILE A 984 25.63 -42.82 9.44
CA ILE A 984 24.76 -41.67 9.65
C ILE A 984 25.40 -40.46 8.98
N TYR A 985 24.68 -39.79 8.10
CA TYR A 985 25.07 -38.50 7.54
C TYR A 985 24.39 -37.38 8.30
N VAL A 986 25.14 -36.32 8.58
CA VAL A 986 24.66 -35.21 9.42
C VAL A 986 24.91 -33.90 8.70
N ALA A 987 23.84 -33.16 8.43
CA ALA A 987 23.89 -31.78 7.98
C ALA A 987 24.05 -30.84 9.18
N SER A 988 25.13 -30.04 9.18
CA SER A 988 25.36 -29.02 10.21
C SER A 988 25.24 -27.59 9.69
N ALA A 989 24.05 -27.01 9.86
CA ALA A 989 23.61 -25.76 9.24
C ALA A 989 24.56 -24.56 9.46
N TYR A 990 24.86 -24.18 10.71
CA TYR A 990 25.64 -22.96 10.98
C TYR A 990 27.14 -23.09 10.67
N GLY A 991 27.64 -24.31 10.48
CA GLY A 991 29.02 -24.55 10.05
C GLY A 991 29.19 -24.68 8.54
N GLY A 992 28.11 -24.93 7.79
CA GLY A 992 28.22 -25.35 6.39
C GLY A 992 28.89 -26.71 6.23
N ILE A 993 28.84 -27.57 7.27
CA ILE A 993 29.59 -28.83 7.33
C ILE A 993 28.66 -30.02 7.29
N VAL A 994 29.01 -31.00 6.45
CA VAL A 994 28.40 -32.31 6.41
C VAL A 994 29.37 -33.34 7.02
N TYR A 995 28.87 -34.13 7.96
CA TYR A 995 29.63 -35.19 8.61
C TYR A 995 29.11 -36.58 8.21
N SER A 996 30.00 -37.57 8.22
CA SER A 996 29.66 -38.98 8.25
C SER A 996 30.07 -39.58 9.59
N VAL A 997 29.18 -40.35 10.21
CA VAL A 997 29.35 -40.94 11.54
C VAL A 997 29.04 -42.44 11.45
N PRO A 998 29.94 -43.33 11.91
CA PRO A 998 29.63 -44.76 11.96
C PRO A 998 28.44 -45.04 12.89
N LEU A 999 27.46 -45.82 12.44
CA LEU A 999 26.25 -46.14 13.22
C LEU A 999 26.61 -46.81 14.56
N ALA A 1000 27.61 -47.69 14.57
CA ALA A 1000 28.10 -48.36 15.78
C ALA A 1000 28.75 -47.41 16.82
N GLY A 1001 28.89 -46.13 16.50
CA GLY A 1001 29.61 -45.14 17.30
C GLY A 1001 31.07 -45.00 16.86
N GLY A 1002 31.61 -43.79 16.99
CA GLY A 1002 32.95 -43.43 16.55
C GLY A 1002 33.08 -41.93 16.30
N THR A 1003 34.28 -41.47 15.94
CA THR A 1003 34.54 -40.05 15.69
C THR A 1003 33.89 -39.59 14.38
N PRO A 1004 33.05 -38.53 14.39
CA PRO A 1004 32.51 -37.94 13.17
C PRO A 1004 33.61 -37.48 12.20
N ALA A 1005 33.48 -37.81 10.92
CA ALA A 1005 34.40 -37.38 9.86
C ALA A 1005 33.75 -36.33 8.97
N ARG A 1006 34.45 -35.22 8.71
CA ARG A 1006 33.99 -34.16 7.78
C ARG A 1006 34.08 -34.64 6.34
N LEU A 1007 33.03 -34.40 5.54
CA LEU A 1007 32.99 -34.71 4.12
C LEU A 1007 33.51 -33.54 3.25
N ALA A 1008 34.19 -33.88 2.15
CA ALA A 1008 34.82 -32.92 1.23
C ALA A 1008 33.84 -32.00 0.48
N VAL A 1009 32.56 -32.37 0.39
CA VAL A 1009 31.48 -31.48 -0.09
C VAL A 1009 31.34 -30.20 0.75
N SER A 1010 31.91 -30.20 1.96
CA SER A 1010 31.96 -29.07 2.89
C SER A 1010 33.22 -28.21 2.72
N ASP A 1011 34.17 -28.61 1.88
CA ASP A 1011 35.47 -27.94 1.76
C ASP A 1011 35.33 -26.63 0.98
N GLU A 1012 36.12 -25.62 1.36
CA GLU A 1012 35.97 -24.29 0.76
C GLU A 1012 36.29 -24.26 -0.73
N ALA A 1013 37.21 -25.13 -1.15
CA ALA A 1013 37.65 -25.27 -2.54
C ALA A 1013 36.63 -25.97 -3.44
N THR A 1014 35.57 -26.57 -2.88
CA THR A 1014 34.55 -27.30 -3.64
C THR A 1014 33.58 -26.32 -4.32
N PRO A 1015 33.50 -26.30 -5.66
CA PRO A 1015 32.54 -25.47 -6.37
C PRO A 1015 31.10 -25.84 -5.96
N ASN A 1016 30.25 -24.84 -5.73
CA ASN A 1016 28.86 -25.03 -5.29
C ASN A 1016 28.67 -25.80 -3.97
N ARG A 1017 29.63 -25.75 -3.04
CA ARG A 1017 29.48 -26.30 -1.68
C ARG A 1017 28.18 -25.84 -0.99
N ALA A 1018 27.68 -26.66 -0.07
CA ALA A 1018 26.58 -26.25 0.80
C ALA A 1018 27.00 -25.06 1.68
N ALA A 1019 26.23 -23.99 1.69
CA ALA A 1019 26.50 -22.83 2.54
C ALA A 1019 25.94 -23.04 3.95
N GLN A 1020 24.66 -23.39 4.05
CA GLN A 1020 24.00 -23.76 5.31
C GLN A 1020 23.04 -24.93 5.06
N PRO A 1021 23.54 -26.18 5.07
CA PRO A 1021 22.70 -27.36 4.83
C PRO A 1021 21.74 -27.54 6.01
N SER A 1022 20.44 -27.35 5.77
CA SER A 1022 19.40 -27.58 6.76
C SER A 1022 19.09 -29.05 6.93
N ASP A 1023 19.14 -29.82 5.85
CA ASP A 1023 18.81 -31.23 5.85
C ASP A 1023 19.63 -32.02 4.81
N ILE A 1024 19.67 -33.34 4.96
CA ILE A 1024 20.33 -34.28 4.05
C ILE A 1024 19.44 -35.48 3.75
N ALA A 1025 19.32 -35.83 2.47
CA ALA A 1025 18.75 -37.10 2.02
C ALA A 1025 19.80 -37.88 1.22
N VAL A 1026 19.84 -39.20 1.39
CA VAL A 1026 20.80 -40.09 0.73
C VAL A 1026 20.06 -41.09 -0.15
N ALA A 1027 20.37 -41.06 -1.45
CA ALA A 1027 19.79 -42.00 -2.40
C ALA A 1027 20.36 -43.43 -2.20
N PRO A 1028 19.68 -44.48 -2.72
CA PRO A 1028 20.16 -45.86 -2.66
C PRO A 1028 21.53 -46.09 -3.31
N ASP A 1029 21.95 -45.23 -4.25
CA ASP A 1029 23.28 -45.26 -4.86
C ASP A 1029 24.36 -44.53 -4.04
N GLY A 1030 23.99 -43.96 -2.90
CA GLY A 1030 24.87 -43.20 -2.01
C GLY A 1030 25.03 -41.72 -2.37
N THR A 1031 24.29 -41.21 -3.36
CA THR A 1031 24.28 -39.78 -3.71
C THR A 1031 23.66 -38.95 -2.59
N LEU A 1032 24.33 -37.86 -2.22
CA LEU A 1032 23.86 -36.91 -1.20
C LEU A 1032 23.07 -35.77 -1.84
N TYR A 1033 21.91 -35.47 -1.27
CA TYR A 1033 21.08 -34.31 -1.58
C TYR A 1033 20.95 -33.45 -0.33
N LEU A 1034 21.51 -32.25 -0.37
CA LEU A 1034 21.54 -31.33 0.77
C LEU A 1034 20.60 -30.16 0.49
N ALA A 1035 19.63 -29.93 1.38
CA ALA A 1035 18.81 -28.73 1.33
C ALA A 1035 19.64 -27.55 1.88
N ASP A 1036 20.00 -26.57 1.03
CA ASP A 1036 20.85 -25.42 1.39
C ASP A 1036 20.00 -24.15 1.49
N PHE A 1037 19.67 -23.77 2.73
CA PHE A 1037 18.64 -22.76 2.96
C PHE A 1037 19.14 -21.32 2.65
N GLU A 1038 20.40 -21.01 2.92
CA GLU A 1038 20.95 -19.65 2.69
C GLU A 1038 20.93 -19.31 1.20
N LYS A 1039 21.27 -20.30 0.36
CA LYS A 1039 21.36 -20.16 -1.09
C LYS A 1039 20.10 -20.63 -1.83
N ARG A 1040 19.06 -21.05 -1.10
CA ARG A 1040 17.74 -21.48 -1.62
C ARG A 1040 17.82 -22.53 -2.74
N ARG A 1041 18.63 -23.55 -2.50
CA ARG A 1041 19.00 -24.55 -3.52
C ARG A 1041 19.18 -25.93 -2.90
N ILE A 1042 19.26 -26.95 -3.74
CA ILE A 1042 19.64 -28.30 -3.36
C ILE A 1042 21.04 -28.57 -3.90
N VAL A 1043 21.97 -28.97 -3.04
CA VAL A 1043 23.31 -29.37 -3.42
C VAL A 1043 23.35 -30.89 -3.60
N ILE A 1044 23.74 -31.34 -4.80
CA ILE A 1044 23.76 -32.76 -5.19
C ILE A 1044 25.22 -33.20 -5.31
N SER A 1045 25.61 -34.24 -4.57
CA SER A 1045 26.98 -34.78 -4.58
C SER A 1045 27.01 -36.30 -4.68
N ARG A 1046 27.53 -36.82 -5.80
CA ARG A 1046 27.65 -38.27 -6.05
C ARG A 1046 28.92 -38.88 -5.46
N ASP A 1047 30.02 -38.15 -5.53
CA ASP A 1047 31.35 -38.60 -5.09
C ASP A 1047 31.78 -37.98 -3.74
N ARG A 1048 30.86 -37.23 -3.11
CA ARG A 1048 31.07 -36.51 -1.85
C ARG A 1048 32.17 -35.43 -1.94
N ARG A 1049 32.60 -35.07 -3.15
CA ARG A 1049 33.69 -34.13 -3.45
C ARG A 1049 33.26 -33.03 -4.42
N THR A 1050 32.35 -33.32 -5.35
CA THR A 1050 31.81 -32.39 -6.33
C THR A 1050 30.35 -32.08 -6.04
N ALA A 1051 29.91 -30.87 -6.37
CA ALA A 1051 28.55 -30.41 -6.13
C ALA A 1051 27.91 -29.81 -7.40
N LYS A 1052 26.73 -30.32 -7.76
CA LYS A 1052 25.77 -29.67 -8.67
C LYS A 1052 24.65 -29.03 -7.86
N THR A 1053 23.91 -28.11 -8.46
CA THR A 1053 22.80 -27.42 -7.77
C THR A 1053 21.52 -27.41 -8.55
N ALA A 1054 20.42 -27.69 -7.87
CA ALA A 1054 19.06 -27.40 -8.31
C ALA A 1054 18.55 -26.15 -7.60
N THR A 1055 17.82 -25.27 -8.28
CA THR A 1055 17.22 -24.08 -7.67
C THR A 1055 15.72 -24.31 -7.41
N GLY A 1056 15.11 -23.52 -6.51
CA GLY A 1056 13.65 -23.53 -6.31
C GLY A 1056 13.14 -23.94 -4.92
N VAL A 1057 13.98 -23.90 -3.87
CA VAL A 1057 13.52 -24.17 -2.49
C VAL A 1057 13.78 -22.98 -1.58
N PRO A 1058 12.77 -22.15 -1.25
CA PRO A 1058 12.92 -21.09 -0.27
C PRO A 1058 12.77 -21.62 1.16
N GLY A 1059 13.75 -21.31 2.02
CA GLY A 1059 13.64 -21.39 3.48
C GLY A 1059 13.79 -20.00 4.11
N VAL A 1060 13.16 -19.75 5.26
CA VAL A 1060 13.28 -18.47 6.01
C VAL A 1060 13.30 -18.74 7.51
N GLY A 1061 14.29 -18.16 8.19
CA GLY A 1061 14.35 -18.14 9.64
C GLY A 1061 14.43 -19.52 10.27
N VAL A 1062 13.49 -19.85 11.16
CA VAL A 1062 13.48 -21.08 11.99
C VAL A 1062 12.70 -22.25 11.33
N LEU A 1063 12.16 -22.06 10.13
CA LEU A 1063 11.42 -23.06 9.36
C LEU A 1063 12.27 -23.46 8.15
N LEU A 1064 13.12 -24.46 8.36
CA LEU A 1064 14.08 -24.92 7.38
C LEU A 1064 13.46 -25.99 6.46
N PRO A 1065 13.87 -26.06 5.18
CA PRO A 1065 13.41 -27.12 4.29
C PRO A 1065 14.04 -28.46 4.67
N HIS A 1066 13.23 -29.51 4.59
CA HIS A 1066 13.62 -30.90 4.81
C HIS A 1066 13.43 -31.71 3.53
N ALA A 1067 14.21 -32.77 3.36
CA ALA A 1067 14.22 -33.57 2.16
C ALA A 1067 14.15 -35.07 2.44
N ALA A 1068 13.42 -35.81 1.62
CA ALA A 1068 13.37 -37.26 1.66
C ALA A 1068 13.52 -37.83 0.26
N PHE A 1069 14.12 -39.00 0.15
CA PHE A 1069 14.31 -39.66 -1.14
C PHE A 1069 13.33 -40.83 -1.31
N TYR A 1070 12.70 -40.91 -2.49
CA TYR A 1070 11.84 -42.02 -2.88
C TYR A 1070 12.12 -42.42 -4.33
N LYS A 1071 12.58 -43.66 -4.57
CA LYS A 1071 12.98 -44.16 -5.89
C LYS A 1071 13.99 -43.25 -6.59
N LYS A 1072 13.59 -42.45 -7.58
CA LYS A 1072 14.45 -41.47 -8.28
C LYS A 1072 14.05 -40.01 -8.01
N LEU A 1073 13.17 -39.80 -7.04
CA LEU A 1073 12.64 -38.49 -6.67
C LEU A 1073 13.17 -38.05 -5.32
N LEU A 1074 13.61 -36.81 -5.28
CA LEU A 1074 13.85 -36.07 -4.05
C LEU A 1074 12.61 -35.22 -3.75
N LEU A 1075 11.96 -35.51 -2.63
CA LEU A 1075 10.86 -34.74 -2.11
C LEU A 1075 11.41 -33.70 -1.14
N VAL A 1076 10.99 -32.44 -1.25
CA VAL A 1076 11.46 -31.35 -0.40
C VAL A 1076 10.28 -30.56 0.16
N ALA A 1077 10.22 -30.43 1.48
CA ALA A 1077 9.25 -29.60 2.16
C ALA A 1077 9.61 -28.12 2.01
N ASP A 1078 8.61 -27.32 1.63
CA ASP A 1078 8.68 -25.86 1.57
C ASP A 1078 7.61 -25.30 2.51
N PRO A 1079 7.94 -25.10 3.81
CA PRO A 1079 6.97 -24.72 4.82
C PRO A 1079 6.38 -23.33 4.62
N LEU A 1080 7.06 -22.44 3.88
CA LEU A 1080 6.61 -21.06 3.68
C LEU A 1080 5.55 -20.95 2.61
N ASN A 1081 5.75 -21.68 1.51
CA ASN A 1081 4.78 -21.74 0.42
C ASN A 1081 3.75 -22.86 0.63
N GLN A 1082 3.79 -23.52 1.80
CA GLN A 1082 2.86 -24.56 2.21
C GLN A 1082 2.78 -25.67 1.16
N ARG A 1083 3.92 -26.24 0.78
CA ARG A 1083 3.99 -27.22 -0.32
C ARG A 1083 5.10 -28.26 -0.13
N VAL A 1084 5.04 -29.33 -0.93
CA VAL A 1084 6.13 -30.28 -1.17
C VAL A 1084 6.53 -30.20 -2.63
N VAL A 1085 7.82 -30.02 -2.91
CA VAL A 1085 8.38 -29.99 -4.26
C VAL A 1085 9.12 -31.30 -4.53
N MET A 1086 8.93 -31.86 -5.72
CA MET A 1086 9.55 -33.12 -6.15
C MET A 1086 10.57 -32.84 -7.26
N TYR A 1087 11.80 -33.30 -7.08
CA TYR A 1087 12.89 -33.16 -8.04
C TYR A 1087 13.37 -34.52 -8.53
N ASP A 1088 13.78 -34.63 -9.80
CA ASP A 1088 14.54 -35.80 -10.25
C ASP A 1088 16.01 -35.75 -9.84
N ALA A 1089 16.74 -36.83 -10.14
CA ALA A 1089 18.17 -36.96 -9.85
C ALA A 1089 19.06 -35.95 -10.59
N ALA A 1090 18.54 -35.22 -11.58
CA ALA A 1090 19.25 -34.11 -12.23
C ALA A 1090 18.99 -32.77 -11.55
N GLY A 1091 18.04 -32.71 -10.61
CA GLY A 1091 17.61 -31.49 -9.94
C GLY A 1091 16.52 -30.72 -10.70
N LYS A 1092 15.88 -31.34 -11.71
CA LYS A 1092 14.75 -30.72 -12.40
C LYS A 1092 13.49 -30.95 -11.58
N GLN A 1093 12.66 -29.91 -11.42
CA GLN A 1093 11.36 -30.06 -10.75
C GLN A 1093 10.47 -30.98 -11.60
N ARG A 1094 9.99 -32.06 -11.00
CA ARG A 1094 9.12 -33.08 -11.59
C ARG A 1094 7.76 -33.19 -10.91
N GLY A 1095 7.44 -32.31 -9.98
CA GLY A 1095 6.09 -32.21 -9.41
C GLY A 1095 6.05 -31.24 -8.23
N VAL A 1096 4.86 -30.72 -7.92
CA VAL A 1096 4.59 -29.89 -6.74
C VAL A 1096 3.23 -30.28 -6.17
N TYR A 1097 3.16 -30.37 -4.84
CA TYR A 1097 1.91 -30.47 -4.12
C TYR A 1097 1.76 -29.30 -3.16
N ALA A 1098 0.81 -28.41 -3.44
CA ALA A 1098 0.44 -27.32 -2.56
C ALA A 1098 -0.66 -27.79 -1.59
N PHE A 1099 -0.45 -27.56 -0.29
CA PHE A 1099 -1.48 -27.84 0.71
C PHE A 1099 -2.64 -26.83 0.57
N PRO A 1100 -3.90 -27.27 0.74
CA PRO A 1100 -5.07 -26.40 0.60
C PRO A 1100 -5.13 -25.33 1.70
N GLU A 1101 -5.60 -24.13 1.40
CA GLU A 1101 -5.58 -23.00 2.34
C GLU A 1101 -6.35 -23.29 3.66
N ARG A 1102 -5.81 -22.78 4.77
CA ARG A 1102 -6.39 -22.80 6.12
C ARG A 1102 -6.12 -21.44 6.80
N PRO A 1103 -7.00 -20.93 7.69
CA PRO A 1103 -6.82 -19.62 8.33
C PRO A 1103 -5.46 -19.39 9.02
N ASP A 1104 -4.85 -20.44 9.56
CA ASP A 1104 -3.54 -20.38 10.23
C ASP A 1104 -2.37 -20.88 9.34
N GLY A 1105 -2.67 -21.31 8.10
CA GLY A 1105 -1.75 -21.96 7.16
C GLY A 1105 -1.29 -23.37 7.60
N TRP A 1106 -0.77 -24.14 6.65
CA TRP A 1106 0.02 -25.36 6.89
C TRP A 1106 1.50 -25.01 7.01
N GLN A 1107 2.25 -25.83 7.74
CA GLN A 1107 3.71 -25.72 7.89
C GLN A 1107 4.32 -27.13 7.79
N PRO A 1108 4.41 -27.71 6.58
CA PRO A 1108 5.10 -28.98 6.37
C PRO A 1108 6.58 -28.78 6.68
N VAL A 1109 7.02 -29.22 7.85
CA VAL A 1109 8.38 -28.96 8.35
C VAL A 1109 9.30 -30.15 8.18
N ASN A 1110 8.78 -31.37 7.99
CA ASN A 1110 9.60 -32.57 7.79
C ASN A 1110 8.77 -33.63 7.04
N LEU A 1111 9.43 -34.54 6.32
CA LEU A 1111 8.75 -35.59 5.58
C LEU A 1111 9.59 -36.88 5.51
N ALA A 1112 8.90 -38.01 5.33
CA ALA A 1112 9.53 -39.29 5.08
C ALA A 1112 8.70 -40.13 4.11
N ALA A 1113 9.37 -40.85 3.22
CA ALA A 1113 8.74 -41.73 2.25
C ALA A 1113 8.94 -43.20 2.62
N ALA A 1114 7.85 -43.95 2.69
CA ALA A 1114 7.82 -45.38 2.89
C ALA A 1114 8.08 -46.14 1.57
N PRO A 1115 8.65 -47.36 1.60
CA PRO A 1115 8.90 -48.14 0.39
C PRO A 1115 7.66 -48.42 -0.47
N ASP A 1116 6.48 -48.48 0.15
CA ASP A 1116 5.19 -48.73 -0.50
C ASP A 1116 4.57 -47.50 -1.19
N GLY A 1117 5.26 -46.35 -1.18
CA GLY A 1117 4.78 -45.10 -1.80
C GLY A 1117 3.92 -44.24 -0.89
N ARG A 1118 3.81 -44.56 0.42
CA ARG A 1118 3.23 -43.63 1.39
C ARG A 1118 4.25 -42.58 1.80
N VAL A 1119 3.87 -41.32 1.79
CA VAL A 1119 4.68 -40.20 2.26
C VAL A 1119 4.02 -39.58 3.48
N TYR A 1120 4.74 -39.50 4.59
CA TYR A 1120 4.29 -38.87 5.81
C TYR A 1120 4.89 -37.47 5.89
N VAL A 1121 4.07 -36.48 6.22
CA VAL A 1121 4.51 -35.09 6.37
C VAL A 1121 4.14 -34.59 7.76
N ALA A 1122 5.15 -34.18 8.53
CA ALA A 1122 4.97 -33.57 9.84
C ALA A 1122 4.68 -32.07 9.67
N ASP A 1123 3.58 -31.61 10.28
CA ASP A 1123 3.16 -30.22 10.25
C ASP A 1123 3.25 -29.58 11.63
N ARG A 1124 3.98 -28.46 11.73
CA ARG A 1124 4.25 -27.78 13.00
C ARG A 1124 2.99 -27.21 13.67
N ARG A 1125 1.87 -27.12 12.94
CA ARG A 1125 0.55 -26.74 13.47
C ARG A 1125 -0.18 -27.89 14.18
N GLY A 1126 0.50 -29.02 14.40
CA GLY A 1126 -0.02 -30.13 15.21
C GLY A 1126 -0.66 -31.24 14.41
N PHE A 1127 -0.29 -31.39 13.13
CA PHE A 1127 -0.90 -32.38 12.23
C PHE A 1127 0.16 -33.28 11.61
N VAL A 1128 -0.25 -34.51 11.28
CA VAL A 1128 0.53 -35.43 10.45
C VAL A 1128 -0.33 -35.78 9.24
N HIS A 1129 0.21 -35.52 8.06
CA HIS A 1129 -0.40 -35.87 6.78
C HIS A 1129 0.13 -37.21 6.31
N ARG A 1130 -0.73 -38.02 5.70
CA ARG A 1130 -0.30 -39.18 4.90
C ARG A 1130 -0.74 -39.00 3.47
N MET A 1131 0.22 -39.14 2.58
CA MET A 1131 0.09 -38.94 1.15
C MET A 1131 0.50 -40.20 0.41
N ILE A 1132 0.05 -40.36 -0.82
CA ILE A 1132 0.50 -41.38 -1.76
C ILE A 1132 1.27 -40.67 -2.86
N ILE A 1133 2.50 -41.13 -3.13
CA ILE A 1133 3.28 -40.67 -4.28
C ILE A 1133 3.09 -41.63 -5.46
N ASP A 1134 2.67 -41.09 -6.60
CA ASP A 1134 2.62 -41.83 -7.86
C ASP A 1134 3.75 -41.32 -8.76
N VAL A 1135 4.64 -42.23 -9.17
CA VAL A 1135 5.88 -41.90 -9.90
C VAL A 1135 5.71 -42.19 -11.39
N PRO A 1136 6.06 -41.25 -12.29
CA PRO A 1136 6.00 -41.43 -13.73
C PRO A 1136 6.84 -42.62 -14.20
N PRO A 1137 6.44 -43.37 -15.24
CA PRO A 1137 7.17 -44.55 -15.71
C PRO A 1137 8.67 -44.31 -16.00
N ASP A 1138 9.03 -43.13 -16.48
CA ASP A 1138 10.42 -42.73 -16.76
C ASP A 1138 11.27 -42.49 -15.50
N LEU A 1139 10.65 -42.46 -14.32
CA LEU A 1139 11.26 -42.21 -13.02
C LEU A 1139 11.09 -43.38 -12.03
N VAL A 1140 10.54 -44.52 -12.46
CA VAL A 1140 10.30 -45.69 -11.58
C VAL A 1140 11.56 -46.55 -11.35
N ASP A 1141 12.33 -46.82 -12.41
CA ASP A 1141 13.43 -47.81 -12.42
C ASP A 1141 14.80 -47.19 -12.26
#